data_AF-A0A1G2T2H0-F1
#
_entry.id   AF-A0A1G2T2H0-F1
#
_cell.length_a   1.000
_cell.length_b   1.000
_cell.length_c   1.000
_cell.angle_alpha   90.00
_cell.angle_beta   90.00
_cell.angle_gamma   90.00
#
_symmetry.space_group_name_H-M   'P 1'
#
loop_
_entity.id
_entity.type
_entity.pdbx_description
1 polymer ?
#
loop_
_entity_poly.entity_id
_entity_poly.type
_entity_poly.pdbx_seq_one_letter_code
_entity_poly.pdbx_strand_id
1 'polypeptide(L)'
;MSEDNKSSVDSLDDTLYSRTRYHDPLGKRPAMRAADADASAAEVSEKWQSPELNELLMHEREVPEINPFMKKFFAFALFFFAATIVVAGVIFLGGSNFISSKNVGISVLGPTTVAAGEVLELGVTVKNSNNSDLEVANFSVQYPTGSRDPTDTANSLTFTKTELGAIEAGDEVARNVRLVLIGTTGEVKEIKFSVEYKVKGSNAVFYKDKVYEITIGSAPMTISVESPLSVTSGDTFTTKVKLKLSSTEILKNVMLRAEYPYGYSAVSASPAAVSENNIWSLGDLSPGAEKTIEIRGRLTGENLDERTFRFYAGVSDNGSVNPNFRSVIVAAQETIAIERPSIAIITSFNGDAAPTYVAPAGQAISASVRFQNNLPDKLVNPRVEVNLAGAALDKLSVRVQQDGFYNSGSNTISWNILNSAGASELLPGDGGTLNFSLASFPENILPIGNRDITVRISLTGTPVGSSAVSVSESSTIKIASQVTFSSKALYSTGPFDNTGPMPPKVESKTTYTVVWNIGNTRNDIAEAKVVAKLGQGVTMASAQSAGSDTLSYDGGTNTLTWNLGSLSAGSGFSTSGRETSFQVALTPSLSQLGTAPVLVTGIVFSGKDLETGNTVTVANQPLTTRLTQDPAFIQGDDIVVKK
;
A
#
# COMPACT_ATOMS: atom_id res chain seq x y z
N MET A 1 40.54 -24.50 -14.50
CA MET A 1 40.27 -23.13 -15.00
C MET A 1 39.69 -22.37 -13.82
N SER A 2 40.37 -21.44 -13.17
CA SER A 2 41.31 -20.41 -13.65
C SER A 2 42.46 -20.18 -12.66
N GLU A 3 43.62 -19.84 -13.21
CA GLU A 3 44.89 -19.52 -12.54
C GLU A 3 44.89 -18.17 -11.79
N ASP A 4 45.72 -18.15 -10.75
CA ASP A 4 46.66 -17.12 -10.29
C ASP A 4 46.34 -15.62 -10.40
N ASN A 5 46.37 -14.97 -9.23
CA ASN A 5 47.42 -13.99 -8.90
C ASN A 5 47.34 -13.60 -7.42
N LYS A 6 48.17 -14.21 -6.56
CA LYS A 6 48.50 -13.66 -5.24
C LYS A 6 49.85 -12.96 -5.33
N SER A 7 49.82 -11.66 -5.05
CA SER A 7 50.96 -10.74 -5.02
C SER A 7 51.99 -11.19 -3.97
N SER A 8 53.30 -11.04 -4.25
CA SER A 8 54.39 -11.40 -3.33
C SER A 8 54.33 -10.63 -1.99
N VAL A 9 53.55 -9.55 -1.93
CA VAL A 9 53.31 -8.74 -0.73
C VAL A 9 52.42 -9.47 0.28
N ASP A 10 51.42 -10.25 -0.16
CA ASP A 10 50.54 -11.00 0.74
C ASP A 10 51.28 -12.14 1.46
N SER A 11 52.33 -12.68 0.84
CA SER A 11 53.17 -13.72 1.47
C SER A 11 54.08 -13.16 2.57
N LEU A 12 54.38 -11.86 2.55
CA LEU A 12 55.17 -11.21 3.59
C LEU A 12 54.32 -10.81 4.81
N ASP A 13 53.05 -10.44 4.58
CA ASP A 13 52.15 -10.00 5.66
C ASP A 13 51.75 -11.16 6.60
N ASP A 14 51.54 -12.37 6.04
CA ASP A 14 51.29 -13.60 6.82
C ASP A 14 52.51 -14.01 7.67
N THR A 15 53.73 -13.72 7.20
CA THR A 15 54.95 -13.99 7.98
C THR A 15 55.21 -12.97 9.09
N LEU A 16 54.68 -11.74 8.97
CA LEU A 16 54.88 -10.67 9.95
C LEU A 16 53.81 -10.65 11.06
N TYR A 17 52.59 -11.16 10.81
CA TYR A 17 51.47 -11.07 11.75
C TYR A 17 50.91 -12.40 12.28
N SER A 18 51.57 -13.55 12.06
CA SER A 18 51.13 -14.81 12.68
C SER A 18 51.34 -14.81 14.21
N ARG A 19 50.25 -14.56 14.95
CA ARG A 19 50.21 -14.47 16.43
C ARG A 19 50.21 -15.82 17.17
N THR A 20 50.73 -16.89 16.57
CA THR A 20 50.64 -18.25 17.14
C THR A 20 51.96 -19.02 17.14
N ARG A 21 53.05 -18.40 17.58
CA ARG A 21 54.23 -19.14 18.08
C ARG A 21 54.92 -18.43 19.25
N TYR A 22 54.31 -18.52 20.42
CA TYR A 22 55.06 -18.52 21.67
C TYR A 22 54.41 -19.54 22.61
N HIS A 23 54.94 -20.75 22.63
CA HIS A 23 54.76 -21.67 23.75
C HIS A 23 56.09 -22.40 24.01
N ASP A 24 56.72 -21.96 25.10
CA ASP A 24 57.53 -22.71 26.08
C ASP A 24 58.82 -23.43 25.62
N PRO A 25 60.02 -22.96 26.03
CA PRO A 25 61.29 -23.61 25.72
C PRO A 25 61.66 -24.63 26.81
N LEU A 26 60.82 -25.63 27.05
CA LEU A 26 61.17 -26.77 27.90
C LEU A 26 60.62 -28.07 27.31
N GLY A 27 61.43 -28.77 26.53
CA GLY A 27 61.18 -30.18 26.27
C GLY A 27 61.79 -30.77 24.99
N LYS A 28 62.68 -31.75 25.22
CA LYS A 28 63.03 -32.90 24.35
C LYS A 28 64.19 -32.72 23.37
N ARG A 29 65.37 -33.20 23.80
CA ARG A 29 66.40 -33.78 22.92
C ARG A 29 66.06 -35.23 22.59
N PRO A 30 66.26 -35.67 21.34
CA PRO A 30 66.88 -36.98 21.08
C PRO A 30 67.82 -36.93 19.85
N ALA A 31 68.77 -37.82 19.59
CA ALA A 31 69.61 -38.74 20.35
C ALA A 31 70.84 -38.96 19.43
N MET A 32 72.05 -39.02 19.98
CA MET A 32 73.29 -39.12 19.19
C MET A 32 73.46 -40.57 18.67
N ARG A 33 73.73 -40.71 17.37
CA ARG A 33 73.88 -42.00 16.69
C ARG A 33 75.25 -42.59 16.99
N ALA A 34 75.27 -43.74 17.65
CA ALA A 34 76.49 -44.54 17.80
C ALA A 34 76.90 -45.08 16.42
N ALA A 35 78.15 -44.81 16.03
CA ALA A 35 78.79 -45.45 14.90
C ALA A 35 79.67 -46.58 15.43
N ASP A 36 79.54 -47.73 14.79
CA ASP A 36 80.05 -49.02 15.22
C ASP A 36 81.58 -49.08 15.32
N ALA A 37 82.00 -49.79 16.36
CA ALA A 37 83.34 -50.30 16.55
C ALA A 37 83.58 -51.48 15.61
N ASP A 38 84.56 -51.39 14.73
CA ASP A 38 85.68 -52.33 14.70
C ASP A 38 86.76 -51.92 13.69
N ALA A 39 87.99 -52.31 14.02
CA ALA A 39 89.22 -52.34 13.20
C ALA A 39 90.25 -51.19 13.34
N SER A 40 91.41 -51.63 13.82
CA SER A 40 92.74 -50.99 13.87
C SER A 40 93.02 -50.03 15.04
N ALA A 41 93.45 -50.64 16.14
CA ALA A 41 94.32 -50.03 17.14
C ALA A 41 95.56 -49.43 16.48
N ALA A 42 95.63 -48.10 16.45
CA ALA A 42 96.86 -47.34 16.33
C ALA A 42 96.92 -46.39 17.54
N GLU A 43 98.03 -46.48 18.27
CA GLU A 43 98.35 -45.82 19.52
C GLU A 43 98.06 -44.32 19.51
N VAL A 44 97.28 -43.84 20.48
CA VAL A 44 97.42 -42.49 21.03
C VAL A 44 97.28 -42.56 22.54
N SER A 45 98.22 -43.27 23.18
CA SER A 45 98.67 -42.90 24.52
C SER A 45 99.82 -41.92 24.40
N GLU A 46 99.95 -41.02 25.38
CA GLU A 46 101.10 -40.13 25.60
C GLU A 46 101.18 -38.84 24.76
N LYS A 47 100.31 -37.87 25.07
CA LYS A 47 100.66 -36.45 24.87
C LYS A 47 99.99 -35.43 25.82
N TRP A 48 99.28 -35.91 26.84
CA TRP A 48 98.59 -35.06 27.82
C TRP A 48 99.28 -35.00 29.19
N GLN A 49 100.45 -35.62 29.34
CA GLN A 49 101.26 -35.55 30.56
C GLN A 49 102.66 -35.03 30.22
N SER A 50 102.76 -33.79 29.73
CA SER A 50 104.03 -33.06 29.63
C SER A 50 104.24 -32.18 30.88
N PRO A 51 105.50 -31.95 31.31
CA PRO A 51 105.82 -31.14 32.50
C PRO A 51 105.31 -29.69 32.42
N GLU A 52 105.09 -29.18 31.20
CA GLU A 52 104.71 -27.80 30.91
C GLU A 52 103.27 -27.44 31.36
N LEU A 53 102.37 -28.42 31.44
CA LEU A 53 100.98 -28.17 31.85
C LEU A 53 100.84 -27.99 33.37
N ASN A 54 101.71 -28.64 34.15
CA ASN A 54 101.78 -28.43 35.59
C ASN A 54 102.45 -27.09 35.96
N GLU A 55 103.36 -26.56 35.13
CA GLU A 55 103.92 -25.21 35.31
C GLU A 55 102.91 -24.09 35.01
N LEU A 56 102.00 -24.30 34.03
CA LEU A 56 100.94 -23.33 33.71
C LEU A 56 99.83 -23.25 34.77
N LEU A 57 99.62 -24.32 35.54
CA LEU A 57 98.61 -24.39 36.61
C LEU A 57 99.14 -23.96 37.99
N MET A 58 100.46 -23.82 38.14
CA MET A 58 101.14 -23.36 39.36
C MET A 58 101.43 -21.85 39.38
N HIS A 59 101.06 -21.10 38.33
CA HIS A 59 101.14 -19.64 38.37
C HIS A 59 100.08 -19.09 39.32
N GLU A 60 100.54 -18.70 40.50
CA GLU A 60 99.80 -17.99 41.53
C GLU A 60 99.07 -16.79 40.91
N ARG A 61 97.75 -16.73 41.13
CA ARG A 61 96.88 -15.66 40.63
C ARG A 61 97.32 -14.36 41.31
N GLU A 62 98.15 -13.57 40.64
CA GLU A 62 98.43 -12.20 41.07
C GLU A 62 97.09 -11.46 41.17
N VAL A 63 96.70 -11.12 42.40
CA VAL A 63 95.61 -10.20 42.66
C VAL A 63 96.05 -8.88 42.03
N PRO A 64 95.37 -8.37 40.98
CA PRO A 64 95.83 -7.16 40.32
C PRO A 64 95.83 -6.04 41.35
N GLU A 65 97.01 -5.46 41.61
CA GLU A 65 97.09 -4.24 42.40
C GLU A 65 96.26 -3.17 41.69
N ILE A 66 95.08 -2.89 42.24
CA ILE A 66 94.19 -1.86 41.72
C ILE A 66 94.89 -0.53 41.95
N ASN A 67 95.50 -0.01 40.90
CA ASN A 67 96.22 1.26 40.91
C ASN A 67 95.32 2.35 41.57
N PRO A 68 95.75 2.99 42.67
CA PRO A 68 94.91 3.91 43.43
C PRO A 68 94.41 5.10 42.59
N PHE A 69 95.07 5.40 41.47
CA PHE A 69 94.61 6.37 40.48
C PHE A 69 93.31 5.94 39.77
N MET A 70 93.18 4.65 39.40
CA MET A 70 91.99 4.13 38.71
C MET A 70 90.77 4.08 39.63
N LYS A 71 90.95 3.80 40.92
CA LYS A 71 89.87 3.92 41.93
C LYS A 71 89.37 5.36 42.07
N LYS A 72 90.28 6.34 42.09
CA LYS A 72 89.93 7.77 42.17
C LYS A 72 89.26 8.26 40.88
N PHE A 73 89.74 7.84 39.72
CA PHE A 73 89.14 8.15 38.42
C PHE A 73 87.73 7.55 38.28
N PHE A 74 87.56 6.29 38.69
CA PHE A 74 86.24 5.64 38.65
C PHE A 74 85.25 6.30 39.63
N ALA A 75 85.68 6.65 40.84
CA ALA A 75 84.85 7.37 41.79
C ALA A 75 84.45 8.77 41.28
N PHE A 76 85.37 9.48 40.60
CA PHE A 76 85.09 10.76 39.98
C PHE A 76 84.12 10.64 38.79
N ALA A 77 84.32 9.64 37.92
CA ALA A 77 83.43 9.37 36.79
C ALA A 77 82.02 8.97 37.26
N LEU A 78 81.91 8.16 38.32
CA LEU A 78 80.64 7.77 38.90
C LEU A 78 79.90 8.96 39.55
N PHE A 79 80.64 9.84 40.23
CA PHE A 79 80.08 11.09 40.76
C PHE A 79 79.59 12.02 39.64
N PHE A 80 80.39 12.20 38.58
CA PHE A 80 80.01 13.02 37.44
C PHE A 80 78.79 12.46 36.72
N PHE A 81 78.70 11.13 36.57
CA PHE A 81 77.55 10.43 36.00
C PHE A 81 76.29 10.60 36.85
N ALA A 82 76.40 10.45 38.17
CA ALA A 82 75.28 10.70 39.09
C ALA A 82 74.84 12.18 39.06
N ALA A 83 75.78 13.12 39.04
CA ALA A 83 75.48 14.55 38.94
C ALA A 83 74.79 14.91 37.61
N THR A 84 75.22 14.32 36.49
CA THR A 84 74.55 14.51 35.20
C THR A 84 73.15 13.89 35.18
N ILE A 85 72.92 12.73 35.82
CA ILE A 85 71.58 12.17 35.98
C ILE A 85 70.68 13.10 36.80
N VAL A 86 71.19 13.70 37.88
CA VAL A 86 70.43 14.64 38.70
C VAL A 86 70.10 15.91 37.91
N VAL A 87 71.07 16.50 37.21
CA VAL A 87 70.84 17.70 36.37
C VAL A 87 69.89 17.40 35.21
N ALA A 88 70.05 16.26 34.53
CA ALA A 88 69.15 15.81 33.50
C ALA A 88 67.74 15.58 34.06
N GLY A 89 67.63 14.99 35.26
CA GLY A 89 66.36 14.79 35.97
C GLY A 89 65.68 16.12 36.32
N VAL A 90 66.42 17.12 36.79
CA VAL A 90 65.89 18.46 37.09
C VAL A 90 65.44 19.18 35.82
N ILE A 91 66.18 19.09 34.71
CA ILE A 91 65.78 19.69 33.43
C ILE A 91 64.57 18.98 32.83
N PHE A 92 64.49 17.65 32.96
CA PHE A 92 63.41 16.84 32.41
C PHE A 92 62.11 16.94 33.23
N LEU A 93 62.21 17.04 34.56
CA LEU A 93 61.06 17.16 35.47
C LEU A 93 60.65 18.61 35.76
N GLY A 94 61.56 19.57 35.59
CA GLY A 94 61.36 21.00 35.87
C GLY A 94 60.54 21.77 34.84
N GLY A 95 60.04 21.10 33.79
CA GLY A 95 59.00 21.63 32.90
C GLY A 95 59.27 23.03 32.35
N SER A 96 60.26 23.19 31.47
CA SER A 96 60.29 24.40 30.63
C SER A 96 59.05 24.41 29.73
N ASN A 97 58.31 25.52 29.76
CA ASN A 97 57.10 25.76 28.96
C ASN A 97 57.36 25.56 27.46
N PHE A 98 57.25 24.32 26.99
CA PHE A 98 57.28 24.00 25.57
C PHE A 98 55.95 24.43 24.98
N ILE A 99 56.02 25.37 24.03
CA ILE A 99 54.95 25.69 23.09
C ILE A 99 54.39 24.36 22.57
N SER A 100 53.12 24.08 22.87
CA SER A 100 52.51 22.78 22.62
C SER A 100 51.11 22.96 22.07
N SER A 101 50.78 22.12 21.08
CA SER A 101 49.41 22.02 20.55
C SER A 101 48.40 21.52 21.60
N LYS A 102 48.87 20.96 22.72
CA LYS A 102 48.03 20.60 23.86
C LYS A 102 47.48 21.82 24.61
N ASN A 103 48.20 22.94 24.59
CA ASN A 103 47.84 24.15 25.33
C ASN A 103 46.89 25.09 24.57
N VAL A 104 46.51 24.74 23.33
CA VAL A 104 45.38 25.38 22.64
C VAL A 104 44.14 24.53 22.86
N GLY A 105 43.11 25.12 23.46
CA GLY A 105 41.85 24.46 23.81
C GLY A 105 40.69 24.97 22.97
N ILE A 106 39.81 24.06 22.55
CA ILE A 106 38.52 24.39 21.94
C ILE A 106 37.43 23.89 22.88
N SER A 107 36.61 24.80 23.39
CA SER A 107 35.42 24.50 24.19
C SER A 107 34.18 24.79 23.36
N VAL A 108 33.18 23.91 23.42
CA VAL A 108 31.90 24.07 22.71
C VAL A 108 30.79 24.00 23.74
N LEU A 109 29.99 25.06 23.81
CA LEU A 109 28.81 25.19 24.64
C LEU A 109 27.56 25.06 23.76
N GLY A 110 26.71 24.09 24.05
CA GLY A 110 25.49 23.82 23.30
C GLY A 110 24.74 22.60 23.84
N PRO A 111 23.51 22.35 23.36
CA PRO A 111 22.71 21.21 23.78
C PRO A 111 23.21 19.89 23.16
N THR A 112 23.20 18.81 23.93
CA THR A 112 23.58 17.46 23.43
C THR A 112 22.50 16.79 22.58
N THR A 113 21.29 17.37 22.54
CA THR A 113 20.15 16.91 21.75
C THR A 113 19.45 18.09 21.08
N VAL A 114 19.05 17.94 19.81
CA VAL A 114 18.26 18.96 19.09
C VAL A 114 17.13 18.30 18.30
N ALA A 115 15.99 18.97 18.15
CA ALA A 115 14.97 18.52 17.22
C ALA A 115 15.46 18.78 15.78
N ALA A 116 15.29 17.80 14.89
CA ALA A 116 15.67 18.01 13.50
C ALA A 116 14.81 19.15 12.89
N GLY A 117 15.42 20.01 12.09
CA GLY A 117 14.78 21.18 11.49
C GLY A 117 14.80 22.46 12.35
N GLU A 118 15.19 22.39 13.63
CA GLU A 118 15.36 23.59 14.46
C GLU A 118 16.78 24.19 14.33
N VAL A 119 16.89 25.48 14.63
CA VAL A 119 18.17 26.19 14.65
C VAL A 119 18.98 25.76 15.87
N LEU A 120 20.11 25.12 15.62
CA LEU A 120 21.14 24.82 16.62
C LEU A 120 22.11 25.99 16.74
N GLU A 121 22.24 26.53 17.94
CA GLU A 121 23.24 27.54 18.28
C GLU A 121 24.34 26.96 19.16
N LEU A 122 25.60 27.08 18.71
CA LEU A 122 26.78 26.61 19.43
C LEU A 122 27.71 27.79 19.72
N GLY A 123 28.05 27.98 20.99
CA GLY A 123 29.09 28.91 21.43
C GLY A 123 30.44 28.19 21.46
N VAL A 124 31.36 28.58 20.59
CA VAL A 124 32.69 27.97 20.48
C VAL A 124 33.75 28.95 21.00
N THR A 125 34.53 28.53 21.98
CA THR A 125 35.63 29.31 22.56
C THR A 125 36.97 28.65 22.26
N VAL A 126 37.87 29.40 21.64
CA VAL A 126 39.26 29.01 21.39
C VAL A 126 40.16 29.73 22.37
N LYS A 127 40.86 28.98 23.23
CA LYS A 127 41.72 29.52 24.27
C LYS A 127 43.19 29.18 24.03
N ASN A 128 44.06 30.19 24.07
CA ASN A 128 45.50 30.01 24.00
C ASN A 128 46.10 29.97 25.42
N SER A 129 46.48 28.79 25.91
CA SER A 129 47.19 28.64 27.19
C SER A 129 48.71 28.47 27.00
N ASN A 130 49.25 28.79 25.83
CA ASN A 130 50.71 28.86 25.65
C ASN A 130 51.27 30.17 26.18
N ASN A 131 52.57 30.17 26.47
CA ASN A 131 53.32 31.39 26.84
C ASN A 131 53.79 32.20 25.61
N SER A 132 53.13 32.04 24.46
CA SER A 132 53.46 32.67 23.19
C SER A 132 52.19 32.91 22.38
N ASP A 133 52.18 34.00 21.64
CA ASP A 133 51.04 34.43 20.83
C ASP A 133 50.80 33.46 19.67
N LEU A 134 49.52 33.18 19.39
CA LEU A 134 49.11 32.53 18.15
C LEU A 134 48.97 33.60 17.07
N GLU A 135 49.68 33.42 15.96
CA GLU A 135 49.62 34.30 14.79
C GLU A 135 48.84 33.62 13.66
N VAL A 136 48.04 34.40 12.93
CA VAL A 136 47.28 33.94 11.76
C VAL A 136 46.35 32.76 12.11
N ALA A 137 45.62 32.85 13.22
CA ALA A 137 44.70 31.79 13.63
C ALA A 137 43.45 31.79 12.74
N ASN A 138 43.12 30.63 12.19
CA ASN A 138 41.96 30.37 11.36
C ASN A 138 41.07 29.33 12.02
N PHE A 139 39.78 29.64 12.15
CA PHE A 139 38.77 28.72 12.64
C PHE A 139 38.01 28.11 11.47
N SER A 140 37.81 26.81 11.49
CA SER A 140 37.02 26.11 10.49
C SER A 140 36.03 25.16 11.11
N VAL A 141 34.88 25.02 10.46
CA VAL A 141 33.80 24.12 10.84
C VAL A 141 33.53 23.19 9.68
N GLN A 142 33.59 21.89 9.93
CA GLN A 142 33.11 20.88 9.00
C GLN A 142 31.77 20.35 9.53
N TYR A 143 30.74 20.54 8.72
CA TYR A 143 29.37 20.23 9.08
C TYR A 143 28.99 18.80 8.66
N PRO A 144 28.16 18.11 9.44
CA PRO A 144 27.66 16.79 9.08
C PRO A 144 26.71 16.87 7.88
N THR A 145 26.45 15.71 7.27
CA THR A 145 25.46 15.60 6.18
C THR A 145 24.07 16.01 6.66
N GLY A 146 23.37 16.79 5.85
CA GLY A 146 22.04 17.32 6.18
C GLY A 146 22.06 18.65 6.93
N SER A 147 23.23 19.23 7.24
CA SER A 147 23.31 20.59 7.78
C SER A 147 22.86 21.65 6.77
N ARG A 148 22.03 22.59 7.22
CA ARG A 148 21.47 23.68 6.41
C ARG A 148 21.74 25.05 7.02
N ASP A 149 21.78 26.06 6.17
CA ASP A 149 21.86 27.45 6.62
C ASP A 149 20.55 27.87 7.31
N PRO A 150 20.60 28.47 8.52
CA PRO A 150 19.41 28.88 9.24
C PRO A 150 18.66 30.05 8.58
N THR A 151 19.31 30.83 7.72
CA THR A 151 18.69 31.94 6.98
C THR A 151 18.08 31.50 5.65
N ASP A 152 18.59 30.41 5.07
CA ASP A 152 17.99 29.75 3.92
C ASP A 152 18.25 28.24 3.93
N THR A 153 17.25 27.49 4.41
CA THR A 153 17.33 26.03 4.59
C THR A 153 17.47 25.26 3.27
N ALA A 154 17.31 25.91 2.12
CA ALA A 154 17.64 25.31 0.82
C ALA A 154 19.15 25.09 0.67
N ASN A 155 19.98 25.98 1.24
CA ASN A 155 21.44 25.92 1.12
C ASN A 155 22.03 24.92 2.13
N SER A 156 22.72 23.91 1.61
CA SER A 156 23.46 22.95 2.43
C SER A 156 24.77 23.55 2.96
N LEU A 157 25.04 23.40 4.25
CA LEU A 157 26.33 23.72 4.86
C LEU A 157 27.22 22.48 4.88
N THR A 158 28.44 22.61 4.35
CA THR A 158 29.44 21.52 4.33
C THR A 158 30.73 21.93 5.04
N PHE A 159 31.20 23.15 4.78
CA PHE A 159 32.41 23.69 5.37
C PHE A 159 32.35 25.22 5.48
N THR A 160 32.93 25.78 6.54
CA THR A 160 33.15 27.22 6.69
C THR A 160 34.53 27.48 7.28
N LYS A 161 35.20 28.55 6.85
CA LYS A 161 36.47 29.03 7.40
C LYS A 161 36.38 30.53 7.70
N THR A 162 36.83 30.93 8.89
CA THR A 162 36.78 32.30 9.39
C THR A 162 38.10 32.65 10.06
N GLU A 163 38.63 33.84 9.79
CA GLU A 163 39.86 34.31 10.44
C GLU A 163 39.58 34.76 11.88
N LEU A 164 40.42 34.31 12.82
CA LEU A 164 40.39 34.76 14.22
C LEU A 164 41.42 35.86 14.49
N GLY A 165 42.48 35.94 13.68
CA GLY A 165 43.56 36.91 13.86
C GLY A 165 44.64 36.42 14.82
N ALA A 166 45.28 37.34 15.53
CA ALA A 166 46.23 37.00 16.58
C ALA A 166 45.51 36.73 17.90
N ILE A 167 45.94 35.70 18.65
CA ILE A 167 45.42 35.37 19.98
C ILE A 167 46.60 35.41 20.95
N GLU A 168 46.64 36.42 21.82
CA GLU A 168 47.74 36.63 22.77
C GLU A 168 47.90 35.44 23.74
N ALA A 169 49.06 35.35 24.37
CA ALA A 169 49.31 34.35 25.40
C ALA A 169 48.32 34.49 26.58
N GLY A 170 47.52 33.45 26.84
CA GLY A 170 46.51 33.43 27.91
C GLY A 170 45.09 33.83 27.47
N ASP A 171 44.95 34.45 26.29
CA ASP A 171 43.68 34.99 25.80
C ASP A 171 42.76 33.93 25.17
N GLU A 172 41.50 34.32 24.97
CA GLU A 172 40.49 33.50 24.32
C GLU A 172 39.61 34.30 23.35
N VAL A 173 39.12 33.62 22.31
CA VAL A 173 38.22 34.18 21.30
C VAL A 173 36.97 33.31 21.21
N ALA A 174 35.80 33.94 21.32
CA ALA A 174 34.51 33.28 21.16
C ALA A 174 33.91 33.50 19.75
N ARG A 175 33.21 32.48 19.24
CA ARG A 175 32.46 32.49 17.98
C ARG A 175 31.14 31.75 18.15
N ASN A 176 30.07 32.30 17.58
CA ASN A 176 28.79 31.62 17.50
C ASN A 176 28.66 30.92 16.15
N VAL A 177 28.34 29.63 16.19
CA VAL A 177 28.06 28.80 15.02
C VAL A 177 26.59 28.44 15.04
N ARG A 178 25.88 28.74 13.96
CA ARG A 178 24.44 28.47 13.83
C ARG A 178 24.19 27.62 12.59
N LEU A 179 23.35 26.61 12.73
CA LEU A 179 23.00 25.68 11.67
C LEU A 179 21.64 25.03 11.95
N VAL A 180 21.00 24.48 10.93
CA VAL A 180 19.85 23.58 11.09
C VAL A 180 20.31 22.16 10.77
N LEU A 181 19.98 21.20 11.63
CA LEU A 181 20.33 19.80 11.42
C LEU A 181 19.13 18.99 10.93
N ILE A 182 19.37 18.16 9.92
CA ILE A 182 18.39 17.22 9.38
C ILE A 182 18.89 15.80 9.58
N GLY A 183 18.04 14.94 10.15
CA GLY A 183 18.34 13.54 10.39
C GLY A 183 17.17 12.81 11.02
N THR A 184 17.32 11.49 11.16
CA THR A 184 16.32 10.63 11.79
C THR A 184 16.44 10.66 13.32
N THR A 185 15.34 10.43 14.03
CA THR A 185 15.37 10.35 15.50
C THR A 185 16.38 9.31 16.00
N GLY A 186 17.24 9.70 16.95
CA GLY A 186 18.30 8.86 17.49
C GLY A 186 19.62 8.90 16.68
N GLU A 187 19.65 9.55 15.51
CA GLU A 187 20.88 9.72 14.74
C GLU A 187 21.86 10.66 15.47
N VAL A 188 23.13 10.25 15.58
CA VAL A 188 24.21 11.08 16.13
C VAL A 188 24.93 11.77 14.97
N LYS A 189 25.03 13.10 15.06
CA LYS A 189 25.71 13.94 14.09
C LYS A 189 26.99 14.51 14.70
N GLU A 190 28.08 14.47 13.94
CA GLU A 190 29.39 14.99 14.35
C GLU A 190 29.68 16.32 13.65
N ILE A 191 29.94 17.36 14.44
CA ILE A 191 30.42 18.66 13.95
C ILE A 191 31.90 18.77 14.32
N LYS A 192 32.77 18.88 13.33
CA LYS A 192 34.22 18.97 13.55
C LYS A 192 34.66 20.44 13.49
N PHE A 193 35.16 20.93 14.62
CA PHE A 193 35.81 22.23 14.74
C PHE A 193 37.32 22.08 14.64
N SER A 194 37.96 22.88 13.79
CA SER A 194 39.42 22.83 13.62
C SER A 194 40.00 24.24 13.65
N VAL A 195 41.02 24.47 14.48
CA VAL A 195 41.79 25.72 14.55
C VAL A 195 43.17 25.47 13.96
N GLU A 196 43.48 26.19 12.89
CA GLU A 196 44.78 26.24 12.24
C GLU A 196 45.52 27.50 12.68
N TYR A 197 46.75 27.41 13.17
CA TYR A 197 47.50 28.57 13.66
C TYR A 197 49.01 28.40 13.52
N LYS A 198 49.74 29.52 13.57
CA LYS A 198 51.19 29.56 13.75
C LYS A 198 51.51 30.09 15.13
N VAL A 199 52.66 29.71 15.67
CA VAL A 199 53.15 30.29 16.92
C VAL A 199 54.24 31.30 16.59
N LYS A 200 54.20 32.45 17.26
CA LYS A 200 55.17 33.53 17.07
C LYS A 200 56.61 33.01 17.20
N GLY A 201 57.41 33.24 16.15
CA GLY A 201 58.79 32.75 16.04
C GLY A 201 58.95 31.33 15.48
N SER A 202 57.87 30.67 15.08
CA SER A 202 57.87 29.36 14.40
C SER A 202 57.26 29.47 12.99
N ASN A 203 57.87 28.80 12.01
CA ASN A 203 57.32 28.68 10.66
C ASN A 203 56.37 27.47 10.51
N ALA A 204 56.23 26.63 11.54
CA ALA A 204 55.35 25.47 11.50
C ALA A 204 53.88 25.88 11.64
N VAL A 205 53.01 25.20 10.89
CA VAL A 205 51.55 25.32 11.01
C VAL A 205 51.06 24.19 11.92
N PHE A 206 50.26 24.55 12.90
CA PHE A 206 49.67 23.63 13.86
C PHE A 206 48.14 23.58 13.71
N TYR A 207 47.57 22.44 14.08
CA TYR A 207 46.14 22.19 14.06
C TYR A 207 45.65 21.70 15.41
N LYS A 208 44.46 22.14 15.80
CA LYS A 208 43.71 21.61 16.93
C LYS A 208 42.30 21.29 16.50
N ASP A 209 41.90 20.04 16.71
CA ASP A 209 40.56 19.56 16.35
C ASP A 209 39.73 19.28 17.60
N LYS A 210 38.43 19.52 17.50
CA LYS A 210 37.42 19.13 18.48
C LYS A 210 36.16 18.66 17.75
N VAL A 211 35.75 17.43 18.02
CA VAL A 211 34.46 16.90 17.55
C VAL A 211 33.41 17.19 18.62
N TYR A 212 32.27 17.69 18.16
CA TYR A 212 31.07 17.87 18.96
C TYR A 212 29.99 16.94 18.43
N GLU A 213 29.52 16.04 19.29
CA GLU A 213 28.46 15.09 18.99
C GLU A 213 27.13 15.66 19.46
N ILE A 214 26.12 15.56 18.60
CA ILE A 214 24.75 15.93 18.94
C ILE A 214 23.77 14.88 18.43
N THR A 215 22.77 14.55 19.24
CA THR A 215 21.77 13.54 18.88
C THR A 215 20.48 14.22 18.41
N ILE A 216 19.87 13.70 17.34
CA ILE A 216 18.55 14.16 16.88
C ILE A 216 17.46 13.59 17.81
N GLY A 217 16.84 14.47 18.62
CA GLY A 217 15.88 14.08 19.66
C GLY A 217 14.48 13.76 19.13
N SER A 218 14.04 14.43 18.07
CA SER A 218 12.73 14.23 17.43
C SER A 218 12.78 14.56 15.95
N ALA A 219 11.97 13.86 15.15
CA ALA A 219 11.82 14.13 13.73
C ALA A 219 10.81 15.28 13.51
N PRO A 220 11.08 16.23 12.60
CA PRO A 220 10.20 17.37 12.36
C PRO A 220 8.91 17.00 11.64
N MET A 221 8.78 15.78 11.15
CA MET A 221 7.61 15.29 10.41
C MET A 221 7.29 13.85 10.77
N THR A 222 6.04 13.47 10.52
CA THR A 222 5.52 12.12 10.74
C THR A 222 4.94 11.55 9.45
N ILE A 223 5.08 10.24 9.24
CA ILE A 223 4.41 9.49 8.18
C ILE A 223 3.42 8.53 8.86
N SER A 224 2.18 8.52 8.41
CA SER A 224 1.18 7.51 8.72
C SER A 224 0.83 6.77 7.43
N VAL A 225 0.81 5.44 7.49
CA VAL A 225 0.43 4.59 6.37
C VAL A 225 -0.84 3.85 6.74
N GLU A 226 -1.84 3.88 5.86
CA GLU A 226 -3.08 3.13 6.00
C GLU A 226 -3.18 2.16 4.82
N SER A 227 -3.30 0.87 5.13
CA SER A 227 -3.44 -0.19 4.14
C SER A 227 -4.31 -1.33 4.67
N PRO A 228 -4.84 -2.22 3.81
CA PRO A 228 -5.47 -3.45 4.26
C PRO A 228 -4.47 -4.34 5.00
N LEU A 229 -4.90 -5.01 6.06
CA LEU A 229 -4.06 -5.98 6.80
C LEU A 229 -3.67 -7.18 5.93
N SER A 230 -4.56 -7.58 5.02
CA SER A 230 -4.33 -8.63 4.04
C SER A 230 -4.99 -8.31 2.69
N VAL A 231 -4.46 -8.91 1.63
CA VAL A 231 -4.96 -8.75 0.26
C VAL A 231 -4.94 -10.08 -0.48
N THR A 232 -5.94 -10.30 -1.34
CA THR A 232 -5.93 -11.46 -2.24
C THR A 232 -4.82 -11.31 -3.27
N SER A 233 -4.02 -12.35 -3.48
CA SER A 233 -2.95 -12.34 -4.50
C SER A 233 -3.49 -11.94 -5.88
N GLY A 234 -2.99 -10.82 -6.43
CA GLY A 234 -3.34 -10.30 -7.75
C GLY A 234 -4.44 -9.23 -7.77
N ASP A 235 -5.21 -9.09 -6.68
CA ASP A 235 -6.26 -8.07 -6.58
C ASP A 235 -5.66 -6.67 -6.42
N THR A 236 -6.42 -5.66 -6.88
CA THR A 236 -6.02 -4.26 -6.69
C THR A 236 -6.46 -3.75 -5.32
N PHE A 237 -5.57 -3.08 -4.61
CA PHE A 237 -5.90 -2.35 -3.38
C PHE A 237 -5.23 -0.98 -3.37
N THR A 238 -5.65 -0.14 -2.41
CA THR A 238 -5.13 1.23 -2.25
C THR A 238 -4.42 1.35 -0.90
N THR A 239 -3.21 1.91 -0.93
CA THR A 239 -2.45 2.32 0.25
C THR A 239 -2.48 3.84 0.35
N LYS A 240 -2.83 4.39 1.51
CA LYS A 240 -2.81 5.84 1.75
C LYS A 240 -1.60 6.19 2.60
N VAL A 241 -0.77 7.11 2.12
CA VAL A 241 0.41 7.62 2.82
C VAL A 241 0.16 9.08 3.17
N LYS A 242 0.15 9.40 4.46
CA LYS A 242 -0.13 10.72 5.00
C LYS A 242 1.12 11.27 5.68
N LEU A 243 1.57 12.43 5.24
CA LEU A 243 2.70 13.17 5.81
C LEU A 243 2.18 14.39 6.55
N LYS A 244 2.67 14.60 7.76
CA LYS A 244 2.35 15.79 8.57
C LYS A 244 3.60 16.44 9.11
N LEU A 245 3.73 17.75 8.89
CA LEU A 245 4.81 18.54 9.49
C LEU A 245 4.47 18.91 10.93
N SER A 246 5.34 18.52 11.86
CA SER A 246 5.22 18.75 13.30
C SER A 246 6.18 19.84 13.81
N SER A 247 7.10 20.33 12.97
CA SER A 247 7.99 21.46 13.28
C SER A 247 7.25 22.81 13.24
N THR A 248 7.79 23.79 13.95
CA THR A 248 7.37 25.20 13.92
C THR A 248 7.97 25.99 12.75
N GLU A 249 8.92 25.41 12.01
CA GLU A 249 9.59 26.01 10.86
C GLU A 249 9.04 25.46 9.53
N ILE A 250 9.21 26.23 8.45
CA ILE A 250 8.86 25.78 7.09
C ILE A 250 9.94 24.80 6.59
N LEU A 251 9.53 23.61 6.17
CA LEU A 251 10.41 22.66 5.48
C LEU A 251 10.28 22.85 3.96
N LYS A 252 11.35 23.32 3.32
CA LYS A 252 11.39 23.53 1.88
C LYS A 252 11.69 22.25 1.11
N ASN A 253 11.14 22.13 -0.10
CA ASN A 253 11.44 21.06 -1.06
C ASN A 253 11.28 19.62 -0.52
N VAL A 254 10.16 19.36 0.16
CA VAL A 254 9.85 18.04 0.72
C VAL A 254 9.51 17.06 -0.39
N MET A 255 10.04 15.84 -0.27
CA MET A 255 9.83 14.75 -1.20
C MET A 255 9.49 13.46 -0.46
N LEU A 256 8.66 12.63 -1.07
CA LEU A 256 8.36 11.26 -0.61
C LEU A 256 8.91 10.27 -1.64
N ARG A 257 9.51 9.19 -1.14
CA ARG A 257 9.87 7.99 -1.91
C ARG A 257 9.25 6.75 -1.29
N ALA A 258 8.61 5.93 -2.12
CA ALA A 258 8.18 4.59 -1.78
C ALA A 258 9.19 3.55 -2.29
N GLU A 259 9.45 2.54 -1.47
CA GLU A 259 10.15 1.32 -1.85
C GLU A 259 9.14 0.18 -1.77
N TYR A 260 8.83 -0.38 -2.95
CA TYR A 260 7.84 -1.44 -3.08
C TYR A 260 8.46 -2.81 -2.86
N PRO A 261 7.77 -3.73 -2.17
CA PRO A 261 8.25 -5.09 -1.99
C PRO A 261 8.18 -5.88 -3.31
N TYR A 262 8.97 -6.96 -3.40
CA TYR A 262 8.89 -7.90 -4.51
C TYR A 262 7.47 -8.45 -4.71
N GLY A 263 7.02 -8.52 -5.96
CA GLY A 263 5.66 -8.96 -6.31
C GLY A 263 4.61 -7.85 -6.29
N TYR A 264 4.95 -6.62 -5.86
CA TYR A 264 4.06 -5.46 -5.97
C TYR A 264 4.24 -4.71 -7.29
N SER A 265 3.14 -4.30 -7.91
CA SER A 265 3.12 -3.41 -9.06
C SER A 265 2.16 -2.23 -8.82
N ALA A 266 2.69 -1.01 -8.78
CA ALA A 266 1.89 0.20 -8.71
C ALA A 266 1.15 0.45 -10.04
N VAL A 267 -0.17 0.64 -9.98
CA VAL A 267 -1.05 0.87 -11.14
C VAL A 267 -1.26 2.37 -11.34
N SER A 268 -1.54 3.10 -10.28
CA SER A 268 -1.80 4.55 -10.33
C SER A 268 -1.56 5.19 -8.97
N ALA A 269 -1.25 6.49 -8.93
CA ALA A 269 -1.18 7.26 -7.70
C ALA A 269 -1.89 8.61 -7.83
N SER A 270 -2.44 9.10 -6.72
CA SER A 270 -3.05 10.43 -6.60
C SER A 270 -2.49 11.15 -5.37
N PRO A 271 -1.78 12.29 -5.51
CA PRO A 271 -1.35 12.90 -6.77
C PRO A 271 -0.41 11.98 -7.58
N ALA A 272 -0.28 12.25 -8.88
CA ALA A 272 0.60 11.50 -9.76
C ALA A 272 2.07 11.60 -9.29
N ALA A 273 2.79 10.50 -9.37
CA ALA A 273 4.22 10.47 -9.06
C ALA A 273 5.00 11.26 -10.13
N VAL A 274 6.11 11.88 -9.71
CA VAL A 274 7.01 12.60 -10.63
C VAL A 274 7.95 11.65 -11.39
N SER A 275 8.18 10.44 -10.86
CA SER A 275 9.00 9.41 -11.48
C SER A 275 8.57 8.01 -11.01
N GLU A 276 8.66 7.03 -11.91
CA GLU A 276 8.55 5.57 -11.65
C GLU A 276 7.40 5.11 -10.73
N ASN A 277 6.32 5.88 -10.61
CA ASN A 277 5.22 5.64 -9.68
C ASN A 277 5.65 5.46 -8.21
N ASN A 278 6.82 5.97 -7.81
CA ASN A 278 7.38 5.78 -6.47
C ASN A 278 7.97 7.05 -5.84
N ILE A 279 8.02 8.17 -6.57
CA ILE A 279 8.56 9.44 -6.05
C ILE A 279 7.52 10.55 -6.21
N TRP A 280 7.34 11.36 -5.18
CA TRP A 280 6.46 12.52 -5.18
C TRP A 280 7.22 13.76 -4.71
N SER A 281 7.09 14.85 -5.46
CA SER A 281 7.50 16.18 -5.01
C SER A 281 6.32 16.83 -4.30
N LEU A 282 6.48 17.13 -3.01
CA LEU A 282 5.44 17.72 -2.17
C LEU A 282 5.58 19.25 -2.04
N GLY A 283 6.73 19.79 -2.46
CA GLY A 283 7.05 21.21 -2.35
C GLY A 283 7.33 21.62 -0.91
N ASP A 284 7.09 22.90 -0.62
CA ASP A 284 7.31 23.46 0.71
C ASP A 284 6.14 23.12 1.64
N LEU A 285 6.44 22.68 2.86
CA LEU A 285 5.46 22.40 3.90
C LEU A 285 5.56 23.44 5.01
N SER A 286 4.44 24.14 5.25
CA SER A 286 4.28 25.04 6.40
C SER A 286 4.00 24.25 7.68
N PRO A 287 4.27 24.83 8.87
CA PRO A 287 3.96 24.21 10.16
C PRO A 287 2.52 23.67 10.23
N GLY A 288 2.35 22.40 10.61
CA GLY A 288 1.06 21.73 10.68
C GLY A 288 0.45 21.30 9.34
N ALA A 289 1.10 21.59 8.21
CA ALA A 289 0.61 21.17 6.89
C ALA A 289 0.59 19.64 6.74
N GLU A 290 -0.38 19.16 5.98
CA GLU A 290 -0.61 17.75 5.72
C GLU A 290 -0.70 17.47 4.21
N LYS A 291 -0.10 16.37 3.78
CA LYS A 291 -0.19 15.86 2.40
C LYS A 291 -0.52 14.38 2.41
N THR A 292 -1.46 13.98 1.56
CA THR A 292 -1.89 12.59 1.40
C THR A 292 -1.64 12.11 -0.01
N ILE A 293 -1.08 10.91 -0.14
CA ILE A 293 -0.85 10.21 -1.40
C ILE A 293 -1.58 8.88 -1.35
N GLU A 294 -2.44 8.63 -2.32
CA GLU A 294 -3.13 7.36 -2.50
C GLU A 294 -2.46 6.57 -3.63
N ILE A 295 -1.94 5.39 -3.31
CA ILE A 295 -1.24 4.51 -4.24
C ILE A 295 -2.10 3.29 -4.47
N ARG A 296 -2.57 3.08 -5.70
CA ARG A 296 -3.30 1.89 -6.10
C ARG A 296 -2.34 0.93 -6.80
N GLY A 297 -2.32 -0.33 -6.37
CA GLY A 297 -1.46 -1.34 -6.97
C GLY A 297 -1.99 -2.75 -6.78
N ARG A 298 -1.21 -3.72 -7.26
CA ARG A 298 -1.47 -5.17 -7.12
C ARG A 298 -0.30 -5.82 -6.41
N LEU A 299 -0.57 -6.76 -5.52
CA LEU A 299 0.45 -7.56 -4.86
C LEU A 299 0.27 -9.02 -5.24
N THR A 300 1.35 -9.66 -5.67
CA THR A 300 1.39 -11.06 -6.07
C THR A 300 2.40 -11.83 -5.23
N GLY A 301 2.03 -13.03 -4.80
CA GLY A 301 2.86 -13.89 -3.97
C GLY A 301 2.12 -15.16 -3.56
N GLU A 302 2.71 -15.90 -2.63
CA GLU A 302 2.14 -17.14 -2.09
C GLU A 302 1.24 -16.86 -0.88
N ASN A 303 0.46 -17.86 -0.47
CA ASN A 303 -0.46 -17.71 0.66
C ASN A 303 0.32 -17.50 1.97
N LEU A 304 -0.15 -16.59 2.83
CA LEU A 304 0.46 -16.18 4.10
C LEU A 304 1.82 -15.49 3.95
N ASP A 305 2.23 -15.15 2.73
CA ASP A 305 3.41 -14.33 2.51
C ASP A 305 3.19 -12.92 3.06
N GLU A 306 4.12 -12.42 3.86
CA GLU A 306 4.15 -11.03 4.28
C GLU A 306 5.02 -10.20 3.33
N ARG A 307 4.58 -8.98 3.04
CA ARG A 307 5.30 -8.02 2.19
C ARG A 307 5.30 -6.64 2.83
N THR A 308 6.48 -6.09 3.01
CA THR A 308 6.69 -4.80 3.69
C THR A 308 6.96 -3.70 2.68
N PHE A 309 6.11 -2.68 2.72
CA PHE A 309 6.31 -1.40 2.04
C PHE A 309 7.18 -0.51 2.92
N ARG A 310 8.11 0.24 2.32
CA ARG A 310 8.89 1.25 3.04
C ARG A 310 8.70 2.62 2.40
N PHE A 311 8.49 3.63 3.22
CA PHE A 311 8.28 5.00 2.81
C PHE A 311 9.33 5.88 3.47
N TYR A 312 9.92 6.77 2.69
CA TYR A 312 10.97 7.69 3.12
C TYR A 312 10.57 9.10 2.74
N ALA A 313 10.54 10.02 3.71
CA ALA A 313 10.37 11.44 3.43
C ALA A 313 11.66 12.20 3.75
N GLY A 314 12.00 13.15 2.89
CA GLY A 314 13.22 13.93 3.00
C GLY A 314 13.10 15.26 2.28
N VAL A 315 14.20 16.03 2.28
CA VAL A 315 14.33 17.27 1.50
C VAL A 315 15.33 17.07 0.37
N SER A 316 15.05 17.67 -0.78
CA SER A 316 16.00 17.67 -1.90
C SER A 316 17.05 18.78 -1.77
N ASP A 317 18.26 18.49 -2.27
CA ASP A 317 19.30 19.50 -2.43
C ASP A 317 18.99 20.35 -3.66
N ASN A 318 18.83 21.67 -3.47
CA ASN A 318 18.58 22.65 -4.52
C ASN A 318 17.39 22.32 -5.45
N GLY A 319 16.35 21.65 -4.95
CA GLY A 319 15.15 21.31 -5.73
C GLY A 319 15.38 20.21 -6.78
N SER A 320 16.52 19.51 -6.75
CA SER A 320 16.79 18.40 -7.67
C SER A 320 15.87 17.20 -7.38
N VAL A 321 15.14 16.74 -8.40
CA VAL A 321 14.32 15.52 -8.36
C VAL A 321 15.23 14.29 -8.48
N ASN A 322 16.20 14.14 -7.57
CA ASN A 322 17.10 13.00 -7.55
C ASN A 322 16.47 11.87 -6.70
N PRO A 323 16.22 10.66 -7.24
CA PRO A 323 15.67 9.53 -6.49
C PRO A 323 16.46 9.13 -5.23
N ASN A 324 17.71 9.60 -5.11
CA ASN A 324 18.59 9.40 -3.97
C ASN A 324 18.70 10.65 -3.08
N PHE A 325 17.59 11.13 -2.51
CA PHE A 325 17.64 12.17 -1.47
C PHE A 325 18.55 11.67 -0.35
N ARG A 326 19.73 12.28 -0.19
CA ARG A 326 20.74 11.86 0.81
C ARG A 326 20.32 12.15 2.26
N SER A 327 19.26 12.94 2.46
CA SER A 327 18.80 13.43 3.76
C SER A 327 17.39 12.91 4.05
N VAL A 328 17.28 11.67 4.52
CA VAL A 328 16.01 11.10 5.02
C VAL A 328 15.70 11.73 6.38
N ILE A 329 14.47 12.23 6.53
CA ILE A 329 13.98 12.87 7.75
C ILE A 329 13.19 11.88 8.60
N VAL A 330 12.36 11.08 7.94
CA VAL A 330 11.51 10.08 8.58
C VAL A 330 11.28 8.92 7.63
N ALA A 331 11.13 7.73 8.22
CA ALA A 331 10.74 6.53 7.51
C ALA A 331 9.54 5.87 8.19
N ALA A 332 8.69 5.24 7.40
CA ALA A 332 7.62 4.37 7.89
C ALA A 332 7.63 3.06 7.11
N GLN A 333 7.19 1.99 7.75
CA GLN A 333 7.02 0.69 7.12
C GLN A 333 5.61 0.19 7.39
N GLU A 334 5.07 -0.54 6.43
CA GLU A 334 3.74 -1.14 6.52
C GLU A 334 3.81 -2.54 5.94
N THR A 335 3.37 -3.54 6.68
CA THR A 335 3.40 -4.94 6.26
C THR A 335 2.00 -5.43 5.95
N ILE A 336 1.84 -6.03 4.77
CA ILE A 336 0.58 -6.59 4.28
C ILE A 336 0.77 -8.11 4.08
N ALA A 337 -0.19 -8.90 4.55
CA ALA A 337 -0.23 -10.33 4.29
C ALA A 337 -0.94 -10.65 2.96
N ILE A 338 -0.46 -11.67 2.25
CA ILE A 338 -1.09 -12.17 1.03
C ILE A 338 -2.00 -13.34 1.41
N GLU A 339 -3.28 -13.19 1.14
CA GLU A 339 -4.24 -14.28 1.24
C GLU A 339 -4.46 -14.90 -0.15
N ARG A 340 -4.42 -16.22 -0.26
CA ARG A 340 -5.18 -16.95 -1.28
C ARG A 340 -6.28 -17.69 -0.54
N PRO A 341 -7.56 -17.64 -0.98
CA PRO A 341 -8.55 -18.50 -0.37
C PRO A 341 -8.07 -19.94 -0.48
N SER A 342 -7.90 -20.59 0.66
CA SER A 342 -7.47 -21.99 0.78
C SER A 342 -8.35 -22.92 -0.06
N ILE A 343 -9.61 -22.54 -0.24
CA ILE A 343 -10.59 -23.24 -1.09
C ILE A 343 -11.37 -22.15 -1.84
N ALA A 344 -11.41 -22.22 -3.17
CA ALA A 344 -12.21 -21.30 -3.97
C ALA A 344 -13.67 -21.77 -4.01
N ILE A 345 -14.60 -20.83 -3.82
CA ILE A 345 -16.04 -21.02 -4.02
C ILE A 345 -16.52 -19.83 -4.87
N ILE A 346 -17.26 -20.12 -5.93
CA ILE A 346 -17.91 -19.12 -6.78
C ILE A 346 -19.34 -19.56 -7.00
N THR A 347 -20.28 -18.70 -6.65
CA THR A 347 -21.71 -18.94 -6.85
C THR A 347 -22.25 -18.10 -8.00
N SER A 348 -23.13 -18.67 -8.81
CA SER A 348 -23.86 -17.95 -9.85
C SER A 348 -25.33 -18.33 -9.89
N PHE A 349 -26.18 -17.39 -10.31
CA PHE A 349 -27.62 -17.53 -10.45
C PHE A 349 -28.01 -17.19 -11.90
N ASN A 350 -28.59 -18.15 -12.62
CA ASN A 350 -28.89 -18.09 -14.05
C ASN A 350 -27.69 -17.61 -14.89
N GLY A 351 -26.47 -17.98 -14.48
CA GLY A 351 -25.22 -17.60 -15.13
C GLY A 351 -24.61 -16.27 -14.67
N ASP A 352 -25.29 -15.50 -13.82
CA ASP A 352 -24.76 -14.27 -13.22
C ASP A 352 -24.06 -14.57 -11.90
N ALA A 353 -22.77 -14.23 -11.79
CA ALA A 353 -21.93 -14.45 -10.61
C ALA A 353 -21.83 -13.20 -9.70
N ALA A 354 -22.71 -12.21 -9.87
CA ALA A 354 -22.76 -11.06 -8.99
C ALA A 354 -23.16 -11.45 -7.54
N PRO A 355 -22.62 -10.78 -6.50
CA PRO A 355 -22.97 -11.06 -5.11
C PRO A 355 -24.44 -10.76 -4.80
N THR A 356 -25.08 -9.90 -5.61
CA THR A 356 -26.52 -9.65 -5.57
C THR A 356 -27.13 -9.98 -6.92
N TYR A 357 -28.07 -10.91 -6.95
CA TYR A 357 -28.82 -11.32 -8.13
C TYR A 357 -30.25 -10.79 -8.06
N VAL A 358 -30.80 -10.31 -9.18
CA VAL A 358 -32.19 -9.83 -9.23
C VAL A 358 -33.03 -10.81 -10.03
N ALA A 359 -34.10 -11.33 -9.42
CA ALA A 359 -34.97 -12.33 -10.01
C ALA A 359 -36.44 -11.89 -10.03
N PRO A 360 -37.22 -12.24 -11.07
CA PRO A 360 -38.68 -12.08 -11.05
C PRO A 360 -39.34 -12.95 -9.98
N ALA A 361 -40.45 -12.48 -9.40
CA ALA A 361 -41.27 -13.25 -8.46
C ALA A 361 -41.79 -14.57 -9.09
N GLY A 362 -41.73 -15.66 -8.33
CA GLY A 362 -42.30 -16.96 -8.71
C GLY A 362 -41.55 -17.73 -9.81
N GLN A 363 -40.46 -17.18 -10.37
CA GLN A 363 -39.68 -17.86 -11.40
C GLN A 363 -38.59 -18.74 -10.79
N ALA A 364 -38.31 -19.88 -11.44
CA ALA A 364 -37.22 -20.76 -11.06
C ALA A 364 -35.87 -20.11 -11.36
N ILE A 365 -34.98 -20.14 -10.39
CA ILE A 365 -33.62 -19.63 -10.44
C ILE A 365 -32.69 -20.84 -10.41
N SER A 366 -31.88 -21.01 -11.45
CA SER A 366 -30.84 -22.03 -11.51
C SER A 366 -29.59 -21.51 -10.82
N ALA A 367 -29.16 -22.14 -9.73
CA ALA A 367 -27.95 -21.81 -9.01
C ALA A 367 -26.83 -22.82 -9.31
N SER A 368 -25.61 -22.33 -9.48
CA SER A 368 -24.42 -23.16 -9.69
C SER A 368 -23.30 -22.74 -8.73
N VAL A 369 -22.77 -23.71 -8.01
CA VAL A 369 -21.67 -23.54 -7.05
C VAL A 369 -20.45 -24.23 -7.61
N ARG A 370 -19.47 -23.45 -8.05
CA ARG A 370 -18.16 -23.94 -8.48
C ARG A 370 -17.20 -23.89 -7.31
N PHE A 371 -16.51 -24.99 -7.05
CA PHE A 371 -15.52 -25.06 -5.98
C PHE A 371 -14.22 -25.68 -6.45
N GLN A 372 -13.10 -25.33 -5.79
CA GLN A 372 -11.77 -25.87 -6.11
C GLN A 372 -10.86 -25.85 -4.88
N ASN A 373 -10.11 -26.93 -4.66
CA ASN A 373 -9.06 -26.97 -3.64
C ASN A 373 -7.80 -26.27 -4.13
N ASN A 374 -7.40 -25.18 -3.47
CA ASN A 374 -6.19 -24.43 -3.80
C ASN A 374 -5.04 -24.71 -2.82
N LEU A 375 -5.23 -25.62 -1.85
CA LEU A 375 -4.17 -26.04 -0.93
C LEU A 375 -3.19 -26.98 -1.64
N PRO A 376 -1.92 -26.99 -1.20
CA PRO A 376 -0.94 -27.99 -1.66
C PRO A 376 -1.26 -29.40 -1.16
N ASP A 377 -2.10 -29.52 -0.12
CA ASP A 377 -2.52 -30.77 0.48
C ASP A 377 -3.90 -31.21 0.01
N LYS A 378 -4.13 -32.53 -0.02
CA LYS A 378 -5.48 -33.07 -0.24
C LYS A 378 -6.38 -32.82 0.96
N LEU A 379 -7.65 -32.53 0.69
CA LEU A 379 -8.69 -32.41 1.71
C LEU A 379 -9.41 -33.75 1.88
N VAL A 380 -9.55 -34.21 3.11
CA VAL A 380 -10.30 -35.41 3.48
C VAL A 380 -11.69 -35.01 4.00
N ASN A 381 -12.70 -35.80 3.65
CA ASN A 381 -14.12 -35.57 3.93
C ASN A 381 -14.63 -34.17 3.53
N PRO A 382 -14.34 -33.69 2.30
CA PRO A 382 -14.84 -32.42 1.80
C PRO A 382 -16.38 -32.42 1.76
N ARG A 383 -17.00 -31.42 2.39
CA ARG A 383 -18.46 -31.25 2.44
C ARG A 383 -18.85 -29.82 2.06
N VAL A 384 -19.79 -29.70 1.12
CA VAL A 384 -20.41 -28.43 0.74
C VAL A 384 -21.78 -28.35 1.36
N GLU A 385 -22.07 -27.23 2.03
CA GLU A 385 -23.39 -26.91 2.57
C GLU A 385 -23.89 -25.58 2.02
N VAL A 386 -25.18 -25.52 1.70
CA VAL A 386 -25.86 -24.30 1.27
C VAL A 386 -27.02 -24.06 2.22
N ASN A 387 -26.97 -22.97 2.98
CA ASN A 387 -28.05 -22.52 3.84
C ASN A 387 -28.89 -21.46 3.11
N LEU A 388 -30.19 -21.72 3.00
CA LEU A 388 -31.16 -20.84 2.36
C LEU A 388 -32.02 -20.14 3.42
N ALA A 389 -32.00 -18.82 3.42
CA ALA A 389 -32.78 -17.99 4.35
C ALA A 389 -33.57 -16.92 3.60
N GLY A 390 -34.68 -16.47 4.20
CA GLY A 390 -35.54 -15.43 3.63
C GLY A 390 -37.01 -15.85 3.61
N ALA A 391 -37.90 -14.90 3.92
CA ALA A 391 -39.34 -15.16 3.97
C ALA A 391 -39.96 -15.38 2.58
N ALA A 392 -39.31 -14.87 1.53
CA ALA A 392 -39.77 -15.01 0.15
C ALA A 392 -39.47 -16.38 -0.47
N LEU A 393 -38.61 -17.20 0.14
CA LEU A 393 -38.23 -18.51 -0.38
C LEU A 393 -39.40 -19.49 -0.36
N ASP A 394 -39.75 -20.01 -1.54
CA ASP A 394 -40.63 -21.18 -1.63
C ASP A 394 -39.81 -22.45 -1.37
N LYS A 395 -39.92 -23.00 -0.16
CA LYS A 395 -39.20 -24.24 0.22
C LYS A 395 -39.55 -25.43 -0.66
N LEU A 396 -40.76 -25.46 -1.25
CA LEU A 396 -41.21 -26.54 -2.12
C LEU A 396 -40.63 -26.44 -3.53
N SER A 397 -40.04 -25.31 -3.89
CA SER A 397 -39.39 -25.09 -5.19
C SER A 397 -37.96 -25.64 -5.26
N VAL A 398 -37.34 -25.94 -4.11
CA VAL A 398 -35.93 -26.35 -4.06
C VAL A 398 -35.75 -27.71 -4.73
N ARG A 399 -34.88 -27.76 -5.74
CA ARG A 399 -34.47 -29.01 -6.40
C ARG A 399 -32.95 -29.10 -6.38
N VAL A 400 -32.44 -30.27 -6.07
CA VAL A 400 -31.00 -30.52 -5.90
C VAL A 400 -30.55 -31.55 -6.91
N GLN A 401 -29.37 -31.35 -7.50
CA GLN A 401 -28.74 -32.26 -8.45
C GLN A 401 -27.47 -32.88 -7.81
N GLN A 402 -26.84 -33.82 -8.53
CA GLN A 402 -25.58 -34.47 -8.14
C GLN A 402 -25.62 -35.10 -6.73
N ASP A 403 -26.66 -35.87 -6.43
CA ASP A 403 -26.85 -36.61 -5.16
C ASP A 403 -26.84 -35.77 -3.88
N GLY A 404 -27.07 -34.46 -3.99
CA GLY A 404 -27.22 -33.59 -2.84
C GLY A 404 -28.53 -33.81 -2.09
N PHE A 405 -28.49 -33.60 -0.78
CA PHE A 405 -29.65 -33.77 0.10
C PHE A 405 -30.17 -32.42 0.58
N TYR A 406 -31.46 -32.13 0.35
CA TYR A 406 -32.14 -30.94 0.88
C TYR A 406 -32.92 -31.28 2.16
N ASN A 407 -32.49 -30.71 3.28
CA ASN A 407 -33.23 -30.73 4.52
C ASN A 407 -34.13 -29.49 4.60
N SER A 408 -35.43 -29.68 4.36
CA SER A 408 -36.44 -28.61 4.40
C SER A 408 -36.73 -28.07 5.81
N GLY A 409 -36.38 -28.82 6.86
CA GLY A 409 -36.50 -28.39 8.26
C GLY A 409 -35.48 -27.32 8.63
N SER A 410 -34.24 -27.46 8.13
CA SER A 410 -33.14 -26.50 8.35
C SER A 410 -32.82 -25.63 7.13
N ASN A 411 -33.60 -25.73 6.05
CA ASN A 411 -33.34 -25.09 4.75
C ASN A 411 -31.90 -25.26 4.25
N THR A 412 -31.30 -26.43 4.49
CA THR A 412 -29.90 -26.68 4.17
C THR A 412 -29.78 -27.74 3.10
N ILE A 413 -29.02 -27.45 2.04
CA ILE A 413 -28.60 -28.43 1.05
C ILE A 413 -27.19 -28.89 1.40
N SER A 414 -26.93 -30.19 1.31
CA SER A 414 -25.61 -30.74 1.63
C SER A 414 -25.14 -31.73 0.58
N TRP A 415 -23.85 -31.66 0.25
CA TRP A 415 -23.14 -32.59 -0.62
C TRP A 415 -21.87 -33.09 0.08
N ASN A 416 -21.66 -34.40 0.07
CA ASN A 416 -20.35 -34.98 0.36
C ASN A 416 -19.60 -35.10 -0.96
N ILE A 417 -18.45 -34.45 -1.07
CA ILE A 417 -17.69 -34.45 -2.32
C ILE A 417 -16.89 -35.75 -2.40
N LEU A 418 -17.03 -36.42 -3.54
CA LEU A 418 -16.29 -37.63 -3.89
C LEU A 418 -15.44 -37.34 -5.13
N ASN A 419 -14.23 -37.89 -5.17
CA ASN A 419 -13.40 -37.87 -6.36
C ASN A 419 -13.91 -38.86 -7.43
N SER A 420 -13.23 -38.90 -8.58
CA SER A 420 -13.56 -39.80 -9.70
C SER A 420 -13.48 -41.30 -9.36
N ALA A 421 -12.74 -41.67 -8.30
CA ALA A 421 -12.66 -43.03 -7.79
C ALA A 421 -13.69 -43.34 -6.69
N GLY A 422 -14.57 -42.40 -6.34
CA GLY A 422 -15.59 -42.55 -5.30
C GLY A 422 -15.09 -42.37 -3.87
N ALA A 423 -13.87 -41.89 -3.66
CA ALA A 423 -13.33 -41.60 -2.34
C ALA A 423 -13.68 -40.17 -1.90
N SER A 424 -13.96 -39.97 -0.61
CA SER A 424 -14.23 -38.64 -0.04
C SER A 424 -12.95 -37.86 0.21
N GLU A 425 -12.29 -37.51 -0.88
CA GLU A 425 -11.06 -36.74 -0.92
C GLU A 425 -11.12 -35.73 -2.07
N LEU A 426 -10.55 -34.55 -1.88
CA LEU A 426 -10.40 -33.52 -2.93
C LEU A 426 -8.91 -33.18 -3.06
N LEU A 427 -8.28 -33.55 -4.18
CA LEU A 427 -6.84 -33.36 -4.38
C LEU A 427 -6.49 -31.89 -4.62
N PRO A 428 -5.22 -31.49 -4.49
CA PRO A 428 -4.76 -30.16 -4.90
C PRO A 428 -5.14 -29.84 -6.34
N GLY A 429 -5.81 -28.71 -6.57
CA GLY A 429 -6.28 -28.28 -7.88
C GLY A 429 -7.59 -28.92 -8.34
N ASP A 430 -8.05 -30.01 -7.72
CA ASP A 430 -9.34 -30.61 -8.05
C ASP A 430 -10.49 -29.70 -7.65
N GLY A 431 -11.57 -29.77 -8.42
CA GLY A 431 -12.76 -28.98 -8.21
C GLY A 431 -13.97 -29.59 -8.90
N GLY A 432 -15.11 -28.93 -8.77
CA GLY A 432 -16.35 -29.40 -9.35
C GLY A 432 -17.41 -28.31 -9.39
N THR A 433 -18.57 -28.70 -9.89
CA THR A 433 -19.74 -27.84 -9.99
C THR A 433 -20.96 -28.57 -9.45
N LEU A 434 -21.63 -27.95 -8.48
CA LEU A 434 -22.88 -28.44 -7.89
C LEU A 434 -24.01 -27.52 -8.33
N ASN A 435 -25.15 -28.11 -8.67
CA ASN A 435 -26.30 -27.36 -9.13
C ASN A 435 -27.51 -27.59 -8.22
N PHE A 436 -28.25 -26.53 -8.01
CA PHE A 436 -29.56 -26.58 -7.38
C PHE A 436 -30.44 -25.49 -7.99
N SER A 437 -31.74 -25.61 -7.83
CA SER A 437 -32.67 -24.55 -8.22
C SER A 437 -33.56 -24.20 -7.05
N LEU A 438 -34.00 -22.95 -7.02
CA LEU A 438 -34.97 -22.43 -6.05
C LEU A 438 -35.84 -21.37 -6.73
N ALA A 439 -36.97 -21.03 -6.12
CA ALA A 439 -37.82 -19.94 -6.53
C ALA A 439 -38.29 -19.17 -5.30
N SER A 440 -38.68 -17.92 -5.52
CA SER A 440 -39.51 -17.20 -4.55
C SER A 440 -40.97 -17.62 -4.70
N PHE A 441 -41.80 -17.29 -3.72
CA PHE A 441 -43.24 -17.41 -3.89
C PHE A 441 -43.74 -16.55 -5.08
N PRO A 442 -44.85 -16.95 -5.73
CA PRO A 442 -45.57 -16.09 -6.67
C PRO A 442 -46.03 -14.77 -6.03
N GLU A 443 -46.18 -13.74 -6.85
CA GLU A 443 -46.41 -12.37 -6.40
C GLU A 443 -47.62 -12.19 -5.48
N ASN A 444 -48.70 -12.93 -5.72
CA ASN A 444 -49.94 -12.85 -4.96
C ASN A 444 -49.82 -13.37 -3.52
N ILE A 445 -48.78 -14.16 -3.19
CA ILE A 445 -48.59 -14.75 -1.86
C ILE A 445 -47.23 -14.43 -1.24
N LEU A 446 -46.38 -13.64 -1.90
CA LEU A 446 -45.14 -13.16 -1.30
C LEU A 446 -45.40 -12.31 -0.04
N PRO A 447 -44.55 -12.45 1.00
CA PRO A 447 -44.69 -11.70 2.25
C PRO A 447 -44.49 -10.19 2.08
N ILE A 448 -45.09 -9.43 3.00
CA ILE A 448 -44.93 -7.98 3.13
C ILE A 448 -43.62 -7.71 3.87
N GLY A 449 -42.78 -6.79 3.37
CA GLY A 449 -41.49 -6.42 3.98
C GLY A 449 -40.28 -6.95 3.21
N ASN A 450 -39.21 -7.34 3.93
CA ASN A 450 -37.97 -7.84 3.33
C ASN A 450 -38.20 -9.18 2.60
N ARG A 451 -37.77 -9.23 1.34
CA ARG A 451 -37.99 -10.32 0.39
C ARG A 451 -36.69 -10.93 -0.13
N ASP A 452 -35.58 -10.51 0.44
CA ASP A 452 -34.28 -11.03 0.07
C ASP A 452 -34.20 -12.51 0.44
N ILE A 453 -33.69 -13.31 -0.49
CA ILE A 453 -33.31 -14.68 -0.22
C ILE A 453 -31.79 -14.68 -0.09
N THR A 454 -31.29 -14.99 1.10
CA THR A 454 -29.86 -15.15 1.36
C THR A 454 -29.47 -16.60 1.09
N VAL A 455 -28.42 -16.77 0.30
CA VAL A 455 -27.80 -18.06 0.00
C VAL A 455 -26.40 -18.02 0.59
N ARG A 456 -26.17 -18.81 1.65
CA ARG A 456 -24.85 -18.93 2.27
C ARG A 456 -24.28 -20.30 1.96
N ILE A 457 -23.14 -20.32 1.29
CA ILE A 457 -22.42 -21.53 0.90
C ILE A 457 -21.23 -21.68 1.83
N SER A 458 -20.98 -22.88 2.31
CA SER A 458 -19.76 -23.22 3.05
C SER A 458 -19.17 -24.52 2.54
N LEU A 459 -17.86 -24.54 2.34
CA LEU A 459 -17.11 -25.75 2.03
C LEU A 459 -16.15 -26.02 3.20
N THR A 460 -16.26 -27.22 3.75
CA THR A 460 -15.43 -27.72 4.86
C THR A 460 -14.60 -28.90 4.41
N GLY A 461 -13.38 -29.03 4.90
CA GLY A 461 -12.51 -30.17 4.63
C GLY A 461 -11.32 -30.20 5.58
N THR A 462 -10.73 -31.37 5.80
CA THR A 462 -9.58 -31.52 6.70
C THR A 462 -8.32 -31.87 5.90
N PRO A 463 -7.31 -30.99 5.82
CA PRO A 463 -6.02 -31.34 5.24
C PRO A 463 -5.34 -32.45 6.07
N VAL A 464 -4.58 -33.31 5.41
CA VAL A 464 -3.89 -34.42 6.09
C VAL A 464 -2.89 -33.86 7.12
N GLY A 465 -3.05 -34.24 8.40
CA GLY A 465 -2.15 -33.80 9.47
C GLY A 465 -2.38 -32.38 10.01
N SER A 466 -3.48 -31.72 9.60
CA SER A 466 -3.85 -30.38 10.08
C SER A 466 -5.30 -30.33 10.60
N SER A 467 -5.68 -29.20 11.19
CA SER A 467 -7.05 -28.92 11.62
C SER A 467 -7.98 -28.68 10.42
N ALA A 468 -9.28 -28.92 10.62
CA ALA A 468 -10.29 -28.66 9.60
C ALA A 468 -10.30 -27.19 9.15
N VAL A 469 -10.45 -26.99 7.85
CA VAL A 469 -10.58 -25.69 7.19
C VAL A 469 -12.02 -25.52 6.72
N SER A 470 -12.55 -24.29 6.84
CA SER A 470 -13.88 -23.92 6.39
C SER A 470 -13.81 -22.58 5.66
N VAL A 471 -14.37 -22.52 4.45
CA VAL A 471 -14.54 -21.27 3.68
C VAL A 471 -16.03 -21.08 3.42
N SER A 472 -16.50 -19.83 3.46
CA SER A 472 -17.89 -19.50 3.17
C SER A 472 -18.05 -18.34 2.22
N GLU A 473 -19.04 -18.43 1.34
CA GLU A 473 -19.50 -17.37 0.43
C GLU A 473 -20.97 -17.05 0.76
N SER A 474 -21.39 -15.81 0.54
CA SER A 474 -22.78 -15.41 0.71
C SER A 474 -23.24 -14.57 -0.46
N SER A 475 -24.42 -14.88 -0.97
CA SER A 475 -25.08 -14.11 -2.04
C SER A 475 -26.51 -13.77 -1.64
N THR A 476 -27.02 -12.68 -2.20
CA THR A 476 -28.39 -12.21 -1.97
C THR A 476 -29.17 -12.21 -3.27
N ILE A 477 -30.34 -12.84 -3.26
CA ILE A 477 -31.30 -12.77 -4.37
C ILE A 477 -32.38 -11.75 -3.98
N LYS A 478 -32.45 -10.65 -4.73
CA LYS A 478 -33.51 -9.65 -4.62
C LYS A 478 -34.65 -9.98 -5.59
N ILE A 479 -35.88 -9.83 -5.13
CA ILE A 479 -37.07 -10.08 -5.96
C ILE A 479 -37.53 -8.76 -6.61
N ALA A 480 -37.51 -8.73 -7.94
CA ALA A 480 -37.92 -7.57 -8.73
C ALA A 480 -39.43 -7.33 -8.67
N SER A 481 -39.83 -6.06 -8.75
CA SER A 481 -41.22 -5.68 -8.95
C SER A 481 -41.71 -6.05 -10.35
N GLN A 482 -42.99 -6.35 -10.48
CA GLN A 482 -43.65 -6.49 -11.77
C GLN A 482 -44.61 -5.32 -12.00
N VAL A 483 -44.48 -4.71 -13.18
CA VAL A 483 -45.39 -3.66 -13.63
C VAL A 483 -46.41 -4.26 -14.59
N THR A 484 -47.69 -4.05 -14.28
CA THR A 484 -48.79 -4.39 -15.18
C THR A 484 -49.23 -3.13 -15.90
N PHE A 485 -49.24 -3.14 -17.23
CA PHE A 485 -49.70 -2.01 -18.03
C PHE A 485 -50.79 -2.45 -18.99
N SER A 486 -51.97 -1.86 -18.87
CA SER A 486 -53.08 -2.04 -19.81
C SER A 486 -53.38 -0.74 -20.55
N SER A 487 -53.72 -0.87 -21.83
CA SER A 487 -54.07 0.25 -22.70
C SER A 487 -55.24 -0.11 -23.59
N LYS A 488 -56.17 0.82 -23.77
CA LYS A 488 -57.37 0.61 -24.59
C LYS A 488 -57.83 1.87 -25.28
N ALA A 489 -58.51 1.69 -26.42
CA ALA A 489 -59.18 2.76 -27.14
C ALA A 489 -60.69 2.48 -27.16
N LEU A 490 -61.48 3.53 -26.96
CA LEU A 490 -62.93 3.50 -26.81
C LEU A 490 -63.56 4.62 -27.65
N TYR A 491 -64.80 4.41 -28.07
CA TYR A 491 -65.62 5.39 -28.79
C TYR A 491 -66.95 5.62 -28.05
N SER A 492 -67.68 4.57 -27.70
CA SER A 492 -69.02 4.67 -27.11
C SER A 492 -69.03 4.92 -25.60
N THR A 493 -67.90 4.69 -24.92
CA THR A 493 -67.74 4.83 -23.47
C THR A 493 -66.45 5.55 -23.09
N GLY A 494 -66.40 6.07 -21.86
CA GLY A 494 -65.23 6.71 -21.27
C GLY A 494 -65.55 8.08 -20.66
N PRO A 495 -64.54 8.76 -20.09
CA PRO A 495 -64.71 10.10 -19.49
C PRO A 495 -64.93 11.24 -20.49
N PHE A 496 -64.79 10.98 -21.80
CA PHE A 496 -65.01 11.98 -22.85
C PHE A 496 -66.09 11.52 -23.82
N ASP A 497 -66.96 12.45 -24.22
CA ASP A 497 -67.91 12.25 -25.30
C ASP A 497 -67.17 12.26 -26.64
N ASN A 498 -67.22 11.15 -27.36
CA ASN A 498 -66.63 11.05 -28.69
C ASN A 498 -67.62 11.44 -29.79
N THR A 499 -67.10 12.03 -30.86
CA THR A 499 -67.87 12.58 -31.97
C THR A 499 -67.25 12.19 -33.31
N GLY A 500 -68.08 12.20 -34.36
CA GLY A 500 -67.67 11.86 -35.72
C GLY A 500 -68.31 10.57 -36.24
N PRO A 501 -67.95 10.16 -37.46
CA PRO A 501 -68.46 8.92 -38.05
C PRO A 501 -67.72 7.69 -37.50
N MET A 502 -68.48 6.64 -37.19
CA MET A 502 -67.97 5.29 -36.92
C MET A 502 -68.73 4.34 -37.87
N PRO A 503 -68.09 3.66 -38.84
CA PRO A 503 -66.66 3.69 -39.17
C PRO A 503 -66.12 5.07 -39.58
N PRO A 504 -64.82 5.36 -39.34
CA PRO A 504 -64.21 6.64 -39.70
C PRO A 504 -64.23 6.89 -41.22
N LYS A 505 -64.49 8.14 -41.61
CA LYS A 505 -64.58 8.56 -43.02
C LYS A 505 -63.39 9.41 -43.43
N VAL A 506 -62.95 9.27 -44.68
CA VAL A 506 -61.92 10.13 -45.28
C VAL A 506 -62.28 11.61 -45.10
N GLU A 507 -61.29 12.41 -44.70
CA GLU A 507 -61.38 13.86 -44.45
C GLU A 507 -62.42 14.27 -43.39
N SER A 508 -62.91 13.32 -42.59
CA SER A 508 -63.89 13.56 -41.53
C SER A 508 -63.28 13.26 -40.17
N LYS A 509 -63.27 14.27 -39.29
CA LYS A 509 -62.73 14.15 -37.94
C LYS A 509 -63.58 13.17 -37.11
N THR A 510 -62.93 12.20 -36.50
CA THR A 510 -63.52 11.25 -35.54
C THR A 510 -62.67 11.24 -34.27
N THR A 511 -63.28 11.36 -33.09
CA THR A 511 -62.55 11.34 -31.82
C THR A 511 -62.66 9.99 -31.13
N TYR A 512 -61.63 9.63 -30.37
CA TYR A 512 -61.56 8.38 -29.60
C TYR A 512 -60.98 8.67 -28.22
N THR A 513 -61.45 7.94 -27.21
CA THR A 513 -60.91 7.98 -25.85
C THR A 513 -59.88 6.87 -25.68
N VAL A 514 -58.65 7.23 -25.32
CA VAL A 514 -57.60 6.28 -24.95
C VAL A 514 -57.50 6.25 -23.44
N VAL A 515 -57.43 5.05 -22.85
CA VAL A 515 -57.26 4.84 -21.42
C VAL A 515 -56.01 4.00 -21.18
N TRP A 516 -55.15 4.47 -20.28
CA TRP A 516 -53.96 3.77 -19.81
C TRP A 516 -54.09 3.51 -18.31
N ASN A 517 -53.85 2.27 -17.89
CA ASN A 517 -53.88 1.89 -16.48
C ASN A 517 -52.64 1.07 -16.14
N ILE A 518 -51.95 1.51 -15.09
CA ILE A 518 -50.68 0.95 -14.63
C ILE A 518 -50.81 0.52 -13.17
N GLY A 519 -50.36 -0.71 -12.93
CA GLY A 519 -50.15 -1.27 -11.61
C GLY A 519 -48.69 -1.62 -11.39
N ASN A 520 -48.30 -1.65 -10.13
CA ASN A 520 -47.00 -2.08 -9.66
C ASN A 520 -47.20 -2.98 -8.47
N THR A 521 -46.52 -4.11 -8.46
CA THR A 521 -46.73 -5.10 -7.42
C THR A 521 -46.15 -4.62 -6.10
N ARG A 522 -44.86 -4.24 -6.00
CA ARG A 522 -44.19 -4.27 -4.68
C ARG A 522 -43.10 -3.25 -4.36
N ASN A 523 -42.04 -3.07 -5.14
CA ASN A 523 -41.02 -2.07 -4.80
C ASN A 523 -41.43 -0.74 -5.42
N ASP A 524 -41.14 0.37 -4.76
CA ASP A 524 -41.39 1.68 -5.35
C ASP A 524 -40.56 1.87 -6.63
N ILE A 525 -41.24 2.34 -7.68
CA ILE A 525 -40.58 2.64 -8.96
C ILE A 525 -40.50 4.15 -9.10
N ALA A 526 -39.28 4.66 -9.15
CA ALA A 526 -39.00 6.07 -9.39
C ALA A 526 -38.88 6.37 -10.89
N GLU A 527 -39.00 7.65 -11.24
CA GLU A 527 -38.90 8.16 -12.62
C GLU A 527 -39.86 7.43 -13.58
N ALA A 528 -40.99 6.97 -13.05
CA ALA A 528 -42.00 6.22 -13.78
C ALA A 528 -42.67 7.11 -14.83
N LYS A 529 -42.62 6.68 -16.09
CA LYS A 529 -43.25 7.39 -17.21
C LYS A 529 -43.69 6.44 -18.31
N VAL A 530 -44.71 6.86 -19.08
CA VAL A 530 -45.08 6.23 -20.35
C VAL A 530 -44.76 7.19 -21.48
N VAL A 531 -44.10 6.68 -22.52
CA VAL A 531 -43.87 7.39 -23.77
C VAL A 531 -44.63 6.66 -24.88
N ALA A 532 -45.32 7.41 -25.74
CA ALA A 532 -45.99 6.88 -26.92
C ALA A 532 -45.98 7.91 -28.05
N LYS A 533 -46.40 7.50 -29.25
CA LYS A 533 -46.58 8.41 -30.39
C LYS A 533 -47.98 8.32 -30.96
N LEU A 534 -48.53 9.46 -31.37
CA LEU A 534 -49.77 9.50 -32.13
C LEU A 534 -49.53 9.08 -33.58
N GLY A 535 -50.49 8.35 -34.16
CA GLY A 535 -50.43 7.91 -35.55
C GLY A 535 -50.59 9.04 -36.56
N GLN A 536 -50.44 8.71 -37.84
CA GLN A 536 -50.59 9.70 -38.91
C GLN A 536 -52.03 10.20 -39.02
N GLY A 537 -52.20 11.53 -39.08
CA GLY A 537 -53.52 12.16 -39.12
C GLY A 537 -54.24 12.19 -37.77
N VAL A 538 -53.52 11.88 -36.67
CA VAL A 538 -54.04 11.89 -35.31
C VAL A 538 -53.46 13.07 -34.53
N THR A 539 -54.33 13.83 -33.86
CA THR A 539 -53.93 14.91 -32.95
C THR A 539 -54.55 14.72 -31.57
N MET A 540 -53.90 15.23 -30.53
CA MET A 540 -54.47 15.21 -29.20
C MET A 540 -55.55 16.30 -29.06
N ALA A 541 -56.70 15.96 -28.47
CA ALA A 541 -57.82 16.88 -28.26
C ALA A 541 -57.94 17.32 -26.79
N SER A 542 -58.05 16.37 -25.87
CA SER A 542 -58.20 16.65 -24.43
C SER A 542 -57.52 15.55 -23.60
N ALA A 543 -57.26 15.83 -22.32
CA ALA A 543 -56.68 14.87 -21.38
C ALA A 543 -57.23 15.03 -19.97
N GLN A 544 -57.26 13.91 -19.24
CA GLN A 544 -57.62 13.82 -17.83
C GLN A 544 -56.75 12.74 -17.17
N SER A 545 -56.00 13.12 -16.14
CA SER A 545 -55.19 12.19 -15.34
C SER A 545 -55.71 12.12 -13.91
N ALA A 546 -55.51 10.98 -13.24
CA ALA A 546 -55.77 10.86 -11.81
C ALA A 546 -54.67 11.54 -10.98
N GLY A 547 -55.06 12.24 -9.91
CA GLY A 547 -54.12 12.78 -8.91
C GLY A 547 -53.19 13.87 -9.44
N SER A 548 -51.90 13.74 -9.12
CA SER A 548 -50.83 14.71 -9.48
C SER A 548 -50.11 14.37 -10.79
N ASP A 549 -50.57 13.37 -11.54
CA ASP A 549 -49.89 12.88 -12.73
C ASP A 549 -50.04 13.85 -13.90
N THR A 550 -48.97 14.03 -14.68
CA THR A 550 -48.97 14.99 -15.79
C THR A 550 -48.86 14.25 -17.13
N LEU A 551 -49.81 14.51 -18.03
CA LEU A 551 -49.78 14.03 -19.41
C LEU A 551 -49.47 15.22 -20.34
N SER A 552 -48.37 15.12 -21.08
CA SER A 552 -47.93 16.16 -22.03
C SER A 552 -47.87 15.63 -23.46
N TYR A 553 -48.06 16.53 -24.43
CA TYR A 553 -48.01 16.25 -25.85
C TYR A 553 -47.12 17.25 -26.56
N ASP A 554 -46.18 16.73 -27.34
CA ASP A 554 -45.35 17.50 -28.26
C ASP A 554 -45.85 17.30 -29.70
N GLY A 555 -46.49 18.33 -30.24
CA GLY A 555 -47.03 18.32 -31.60
C GLY A 555 -45.97 18.40 -32.70
N GLY A 556 -44.71 18.73 -32.39
CA GLY A 556 -43.61 18.68 -33.35
C GLY A 556 -43.11 17.26 -33.60
N THR A 557 -43.10 16.43 -32.55
CA THR A 557 -42.63 15.04 -32.62
C THR A 557 -43.76 13.99 -32.58
N ASN A 558 -45.02 14.44 -32.46
CA ASN A 558 -46.20 13.62 -32.20
C ASN A 558 -46.03 12.67 -30.99
N THR A 559 -45.30 13.11 -29.97
CA THR A 559 -44.95 12.29 -28.80
C THR A 559 -45.85 12.62 -27.60
N LEU A 560 -46.44 11.60 -27.00
CA LEU A 560 -47.15 11.66 -25.72
C LEU A 560 -46.22 11.19 -24.60
N THR A 561 -46.18 11.95 -23.51
CA THR A 561 -45.45 11.56 -22.29
C THR A 561 -46.38 11.67 -21.09
N TRP A 562 -46.69 10.54 -20.46
CA TRP A 562 -47.36 10.50 -19.17
C TRP A 562 -46.31 10.32 -18.08
N ASN A 563 -46.09 11.35 -17.27
CA ASN A 563 -45.17 11.30 -16.14
C ASN A 563 -45.94 10.95 -14.86
N LEU A 564 -45.62 9.79 -14.29
CA LEU A 564 -46.14 9.33 -13.01
C LEU A 564 -45.23 9.75 -11.84
N GLY A 565 -43.96 10.06 -12.10
CA GLY A 565 -42.98 10.39 -11.07
C GLY A 565 -42.61 9.15 -10.27
N SER A 566 -43.31 8.89 -9.17
CA SER A 566 -43.20 7.64 -8.41
C SER A 566 -44.45 6.78 -8.56
N LEU A 567 -44.25 5.48 -8.74
CA LEU A 567 -45.28 4.45 -8.75
C LEU A 567 -45.08 3.55 -7.55
N SER A 568 -45.90 3.76 -6.52
CA SER A 568 -45.75 3.09 -5.22
C SER A 568 -46.04 1.59 -5.31
N ALA A 569 -45.38 0.87 -4.41
CA ALA A 569 -45.67 -0.50 -4.01
C ALA A 569 -47.19 -0.79 -3.95
N GLY A 570 -47.62 -1.86 -4.61
CA GLY A 570 -48.99 -2.36 -4.52
C GLY A 570 -50.06 -1.53 -5.26
N SER A 571 -49.66 -0.55 -6.07
CA SER A 571 -50.57 0.20 -6.94
C SER A 571 -51.28 -0.75 -7.92
N GLY A 572 -52.61 -0.73 -8.00
CA GLY A 572 -53.40 -1.64 -8.84
C GLY A 572 -53.61 -3.04 -8.25
N PHE A 573 -53.09 -3.31 -7.04
CA PHE A 573 -53.24 -4.58 -6.34
C PHE A 573 -53.81 -4.38 -4.92
N SER A 574 -53.04 -3.75 -4.03
CA SER A 574 -53.45 -3.43 -2.66
C SER A 574 -53.97 -2.01 -2.52
N THR A 575 -53.67 -1.13 -3.47
CA THR A 575 -54.22 0.22 -3.61
C THR A 575 -54.74 0.42 -5.03
N SER A 576 -55.52 1.48 -5.27
CA SER A 576 -56.01 1.79 -6.62
C SER A 576 -54.85 1.97 -7.61
N GLY A 577 -55.03 1.45 -8.82
CA GLY A 577 -54.06 1.63 -9.91
C GLY A 577 -53.95 3.09 -10.36
N ARG A 578 -52.87 3.41 -11.08
CA ARG A 578 -52.69 4.72 -11.69
C ARG A 578 -53.35 4.70 -13.06
N GLU A 579 -54.21 5.67 -13.32
CA GLU A 579 -54.98 5.74 -14.56
C GLU A 579 -54.94 7.13 -15.17
N THR A 580 -54.79 7.19 -16.49
CA THR A 580 -54.99 8.40 -17.28
C THR A 580 -55.86 8.10 -18.49
N SER A 581 -56.67 9.07 -18.89
CA SER A 581 -57.49 9.01 -20.08
C SER A 581 -57.28 10.26 -20.92
N PHE A 582 -57.20 10.12 -22.24
CA PHE A 582 -57.08 11.26 -23.15
C PHE A 582 -57.83 11.02 -24.44
N GLN A 583 -58.35 12.10 -25.01
CA GLN A 583 -59.05 12.07 -26.27
C GLN A 583 -58.09 12.38 -27.42
N VAL A 584 -58.11 11.54 -28.45
CA VAL A 584 -57.40 11.74 -29.71
C VAL A 584 -58.40 11.99 -30.84
N ALA A 585 -58.02 12.80 -31.82
CA ALA A 585 -58.81 13.08 -33.00
C ALA A 585 -58.11 12.57 -34.25
N LEU A 586 -58.75 11.65 -34.96
CA LEU A 586 -58.29 11.12 -36.24
C LEU A 586 -59.00 11.85 -37.38
N THR A 587 -58.25 12.34 -38.36
CA THR A 587 -58.77 12.80 -39.66
C THR A 587 -58.10 11.98 -40.75
N PRO A 588 -58.74 10.90 -41.24
CA PRO A 588 -58.10 10.01 -42.20
C PRO A 588 -57.88 10.66 -43.56
N SER A 589 -56.74 10.36 -44.21
CA SER A 589 -56.49 10.77 -45.59
C SER A 589 -56.90 9.70 -46.60
N LEU A 590 -56.92 10.03 -47.90
CA LEU A 590 -57.18 9.07 -48.98
C LEU A 590 -56.25 7.84 -48.95
N SER A 591 -55.01 8.00 -48.49
CA SER A 591 -54.04 6.89 -48.39
C SER A 591 -54.38 5.89 -47.28
N GLN A 592 -55.29 6.22 -46.37
CA GLN A 592 -55.74 5.34 -45.28
C GLN A 592 -57.06 4.62 -45.60
N LEU A 593 -57.68 4.87 -46.76
CA LEU A 593 -58.91 4.21 -47.20
C LEU A 593 -58.74 2.69 -47.20
N GLY A 594 -59.69 1.96 -46.60
CA GLY A 594 -59.65 0.49 -46.53
C GLY A 594 -58.67 -0.07 -45.48
N THR A 595 -58.08 0.78 -44.63
CA THR A 595 -57.21 0.36 -43.53
C THR A 595 -57.85 0.65 -42.17
N ALA A 596 -57.30 0.06 -41.10
CA ALA A 596 -57.58 0.45 -39.71
C ALA A 596 -56.44 1.34 -39.19
N PRO A 597 -56.61 2.68 -39.16
CA PRO A 597 -55.55 3.59 -38.77
C PRO A 597 -55.07 3.37 -37.34
N VAL A 598 -53.77 3.54 -37.15
CA VAL A 598 -53.15 3.54 -35.83
C VAL A 598 -53.47 4.85 -35.13
N LEU A 599 -54.04 4.77 -33.94
CA LEU A 599 -54.33 5.91 -33.07
C LEU A 599 -53.10 6.25 -32.23
N VAL A 600 -52.52 5.25 -31.57
CA VAL A 600 -51.35 5.40 -30.69
C VAL A 600 -50.41 4.22 -30.88
N THR A 601 -49.11 4.47 -31.00
CA THR A 601 -48.08 3.44 -31.21
C THR A 601 -46.85 3.68 -30.34
N GLY A 602 -45.97 2.68 -30.26
CA GLY A 602 -44.73 2.75 -29.49
C GLY A 602 -44.99 3.02 -28.01
N ILE A 603 -46.07 2.45 -27.46
CA ILE A 603 -46.52 2.67 -26.09
C ILE A 603 -45.59 1.91 -25.15
N VAL A 604 -44.72 2.62 -24.44
CA VAL A 604 -43.70 2.03 -23.57
C VAL A 604 -43.70 2.72 -22.22
N PHE A 605 -43.91 1.94 -21.17
CA PHE A 605 -43.62 2.32 -19.80
C PHE A 605 -42.13 2.09 -19.48
N SER A 606 -41.53 3.01 -18.74
CA SER A 606 -40.19 2.87 -18.16
C SER A 606 -40.13 3.47 -16.77
N GLY A 607 -39.35 2.88 -15.88
CA GLY A 607 -39.02 3.44 -14.56
C GLY A 607 -37.86 2.71 -13.89
N LYS A 608 -37.38 3.20 -12.76
CA LYS A 608 -36.29 2.60 -11.98
C LYS A 608 -36.82 2.02 -10.68
N ASP A 609 -36.69 0.71 -10.50
CA ASP A 609 -37.04 0.04 -9.25
C ASP A 609 -36.00 0.45 -8.18
N LEU A 610 -36.47 1.04 -7.08
CA LEU A 610 -35.60 1.64 -6.06
C LEU A 610 -34.84 0.60 -5.22
N GLU A 611 -35.34 -0.62 -5.13
CA GLU A 611 -34.76 -1.67 -4.30
C GLU A 611 -33.70 -2.47 -5.06
N THR A 612 -33.94 -2.71 -6.35
CA THR A 612 -33.04 -3.47 -7.23
C THR A 612 -32.09 -2.57 -8.04
N GLY A 613 -32.42 -1.29 -8.20
CA GLY A 613 -31.67 -0.34 -9.04
C GLY A 613 -31.88 -0.52 -10.55
N ASN A 614 -32.62 -1.56 -10.96
CA ASN A 614 -32.84 -1.91 -12.36
C ASN A 614 -33.90 -1.04 -13.03
N THR A 615 -33.75 -0.82 -14.34
CA THR A 615 -34.79 -0.20 -15.17
C THR A 615 -35.85 -1.25 -15.55
N VAL A 616 -37.10 -0.96 -15.21
CA VAL A 616 -38.26 -1.76 -15.59
C VAL A 616 -38.87 -1.14 -16.83
N THR A 617 -39.10 -1.96 -17.87
CA THR A 617 -39.70 -1.53 -19.14
C THR A 617 -40.84 -2.46 -19.51
N VAL A 618 -42.00 -1.89 -19.86
CA VAL A 618 -43.18 -2.66 -20.32
C VAL A 618 -43.74 -2.01 -21.57
N ALA A 619 -43.87 -2.78 -22.65
CA ALA A 619 -44.40 -2.30 -23.93
C ALA A 619 -45.80 -2.85 -24.20
N ASN A 620 -46.68 -2.00 -24.73
CA ASN A 620 -48.02 -2.37 -25.17
C ASN A 620 -48.15 -2.33 -26.70
N GLN A 621 -49.10 -3.12 -27.20
CA GLN A 621 -49.43 -3.14 -28.63
C GLN A 621 -50.02 -1.79 -29.08
N PRO A 622 -49.82 -1.38 -30.34
CA PRO A 622 -50.44 -0.17 -30.87
C PRO A 622 -51.97 -0.21 -30.76
N LEU A 623 -52.56 0.92 -30.39
CA LEU A 623 -54.00 1.11 -30.41
C LEU A 623 -54.42 1.61 -31.79
N THR A 624 -55.46 1.01 -32.36
CA THR A 624 -56.00 1.35 -33.68
C THR A 624 -57.49 1.66 -33.57
N THR A 625 -58.13 1.99 -34.70
CA THR A 625 -59.59 2.09 -34.82
C THR A 625 -60.31 0.75 -34.60
N ARG A 626 -59.59 -0.35 -34.40
CA ARG A 626 -60.16 -1.64 -33.97
C ARG A 626 -60.37 -1.67 -32.45
N LEU A 627 -61.55 -1.21 -32.04
CA LEU A 627 -61.92 -1.00 -30.63
C LEU A 627 -62.46 -2.26 -29.96
N THR A 628 -61.68 -3.34 -29.91
CA THR A 628 -62.12 -4.64 -29.34
C THR A 628 -62.58 -4.60 -27.88
N GLN A 629 -62.22 -3.55 -27.14
CA GLN A 629 -62.61 -3.36 -25.74
C GLN A 629 -63.76 -2.35 -25.57
N ASP A 630 -64.30 -1.83 -26.67
CA ASP A 630 -65.49 -1.00 -26.67
C ASP A 630 -66.76 -1.87 -26.80
N PRO A 631 -67.72 -1.77 -25.87
CA PRO A 631 -68.92 -2.61 -25.88
C PRO A 631 -69.81 -2.49 -27.13
N ALA A 632 -69.74 -1.37 -27.84
CA ALA A 632 -70.57 -1.08 -29.00
C ALA A 632 -69.85 -1.30 -30.34
N PHE A 633 -68.60 -1.79 -30.32
CA PHE A 633 -67.81 -1.98 -31.53
C PHE A 633 -68.35 -3.14 -32.38
N ILE A 634 -68.62 -2.85 -33.66
CA ILE A 634 -69.00 -3.86 -34.66
C ILE A 634 -67.79 -4.13 -35.57
N GLN A 635 -67.52 -5.40 -35.86
CA GLN A 635 -66.42 -5.77 -36.75
C GLN A 635 -66.62 -5.16 -38.15
N GLY A 636 -65.61 -4.45 -38.65
CA GLY A 636 -65.69 -3.68 -39.89
C GLY A 636 -65.77 -2.17 -39.67
N ASP A 637 -66.22 -1.73 -38.49
CA ASP A 637 -66.24 -0.30 -38.12
C ASP A 637 -64.84 0.26 -37.84
N ASP A 638 -63.82 -0.59 -37.82
CA ASP A 638 -62.42 -0.18 -37.74
C ASP A 638 -61.89 0.39 -39.06
N ILE A 639 -62.53 0.08 -40.19
CA ILE A 639 -61.99 0.37 -41.51
C ILE A 639 -62.44 1.74 -42.02
N VAL A 640 -61.49 2.52 -42.54
CA VAL A 640 -61.78 3.84 -43.12
C VAL A 640 -62.60 3.68 -44.41
N VAL A 641 -63.72 4.40 -44.49
CA VAL A 641 -64.63 4.40 -45.64
C VAL A 641 -64.67 5.75 -46.36
N LYS A 642 -65.24 5.76 -47.58
CA LYS A 642 -65.45 6.99 -48.35
C LYS A 642 -66.48 7.89 -47.64
N LYS A 643 -66.34 9.20 -47.85
CA LYS A 643 -67.22 10.23 -47.27
C LYS A 643 -68.68 10.01 -47.62
#